data_AF-A0AA39KLZ7-F1
#
_entry.id   AF-A0AA39KLZ7-F1
#
_cell.length_a   1.000
_cell.length_b   1.000
_cell.length_c   1.000
_cell.angle_alpha   90.00
_cell.angle_beta   90.00
_cell.angle_gamma   90.00
#
_symmetry.space_group_name_H-M   'P 1'
#
loop_
_entity.id
_entity.type
_entity.pdbx_description
1 polymer ?
#
loop_
_entity_poly.entity_id
_entity_poly.type
_entity_poly.pdbx_seq_one_letter_code
_entity_poly.pdbx_strand_id
1 'polypeptide(L)'
;MMIQMDNRIDAITINNGYCSCLNPTNSQMILSLDKNKLSVMQVDRKKMKSYYIFDPIISITSKSIFIIDFFKSLLSFNKLENIKKSIRRDASTIRLFIFIMAIFIISQLLPMSDASEPLRNPYEILGVSRRATLQDIRKAYKNLVKEWHPDKTDHPAAENKFVEITRAYELLSDPERRRKFDNHGLTEEGSSRSKRDSHFQVPDPLEDLFAGNFKFHYQNRDISFFHKMSVTYRTFENIIIPKSFRTPYLILFYYDWCFSCLQVEPIWRRLIDELEPVGVTLVTAHAEREPTFARKVGVHSLPCLALTMDGHTSIYKESLFSVQKVVEFLRNKFPYKLIPNINNNNINKFLSGWTDNRIRALIFEKKESPRLRYLLVGFHYRDRVAFGFVHTENSETETIAAKYKVSSDMSTLLLFNENSEKPMASVSMKDIPSETIHNVITNNKFLILPRLSNQAMLDSVCPPEWLRPQKRLCAILISQNGATHDLARDKFRKAAIESPYSTERVRYTYVFKESQPEFVAALSAGEDSPMEPLLHIVIIWRRDANHLKYEWLPNGWFEATRDDNKWNETRRKLEQTLQRLLRVTEALPYAAKVEELADEHAQGTVGKLIGRALLAVDYISDNISKEQILQLISIIATIMLIGAAAYGMLYLVKLEEISIQLKREQCKENFKPPQSQPQLRLHELRAEKYNGLVRLLKPGCRTIILLVDYQSRLKLLPAFHRAVWPYRKNKTLMFGHMSLERGLDWYKKMLSLSLPEPKELNINPKNCVGTVLALNGHRKYFCMYHAKHPECSKGKGTKVYQ
;
A
#
# COMPACT_ATOMS: atom_id res chain seq x y z
N MET A 1 18.20 22.99 -45.94
CA MET A 1 18.60 21.76 -46.66
C MET A 1 17.63 20.67 -46.22
N MET A 2 16.50 20.38 -46.89
CA MET A 2 16.33 19.79 -48.25
C MET A 2 17.18 18.52 -48.38
N ILE A 3 16.74 17.29 -48.71
CA ILE A 3 15.76 16.69 -49.65
C ILE A 3 15.75 15.16 -49.31
N GLN A 4 14.63 14.45 -49.16
CA GLN A 4 13.86 13.70 -50.19
C GLN A 4 14.49 12.39 -50.72
N MET A 5 13.60 11.39 -50.89
CA MET A 5 13.59 10.29 -51.88
C MET A 5 14.47 9.04 -51.64
N ASP A 6 13.84 7.85 -51.50
CA ASP A 6 13.35 6.95 -52.58
C ASP A 6 14.54 6.34 -53.35
N ASN A 7 14.81 5.04 -53.40
CA ASN A 7 14.04 3.86 -53.84
C ASN A 7 14.87 3.18 -54.94
N ARG A 8 14.65 1.87 -55.11
CA ARG A 8 14.88 1.03 -56.31
C ARG A 8 16.22 0.26 -56.48
N ILE A 9 16.17 -1.08 -56.46
CA ILE A 9 15.89 -2.09 -57.55
C ILE A 9 17.26 -2.49 -58.18
N ASP A 10 17.64 -3.75 -58.45
CA ASP A 10 17.05 -4.85 -59.26
C ASP A 10 17.14 -6.21 -58.52
N ALA A 11 16.22 -7.18 -58.54
CA ALA A 11 15.34 -7.78 -59.57
C ALA A 11 16.06 -8.69 -60.59
N ILE A 12 15.86 -10.02 -60.48
CA ILE A 12 15.86 -10.99 -61.61
C ILE A 12 14.84 -12.12 -61.25
N THR A 13 13.59 -12.09 -61.74
CA THR A 13 13.00 -12.78 -62.96
C THR A 13 12.44 -14.20 -62.63
N ILE A 14 11.32 -14.78 -63.12
CA ILE A 14 10.46 -14.68 -64.33
C ILE A 14 9.02 -15.18 -64.00
N ASN A 15 7.99 -14.39 -64.37
CA ASN A 15 6.71 -14.66 -65.10
C ASN A 15 6.12 -16.10 -65.20
N ASN A 16 4.80 -16.36 -65.30
CA ASN A 16 3.66 -15.56 -65.80
C ASN A 16 2.30 -16.25 -65.46
N GLY A 17 1.22 -15.47 -65.25
CA GLY A 17 -0.11 -15.70 -65.83
C GLY A 17 -1.29 -16.24 -64.98
N TYR A 18 -2.28 -15.36 -64.71
CA TYR A 18 -3.77 -15.51 -64.76
C TYR A 18 -4.47 -16.72 -64.06
N CYS A 19 -5.68 -16.71 -63.49
CA CYS A 19 -6.73 -15.74 -63.10
C CYS A 19 -7.81 -16.51 -62.27
N SER A 20 -8.47 -15.84 -61.31
CA SER A 20 -9.89 -15.93 -60.88
C SER A 20 -10.68 -17.26 -60.66
N CYS A 21 -11.21 -17.39 -59.42
CA CYS A 21 -12.61 -17.62 -58.95
C CYS A 21 -13.53 -18.78 -59.43
N LEU A 22 -14.35 -19.26 -58.45
CA LEU A 22 -15.68 -19.92 -58.47
C LEU A 22 -15.77 -21.46 -58.23
N ASN A 23 -16.39 -21.85 -57.09
CA ASN A 23 -17.58 -22.72 -56.84
C ASN A 23 -17.97 -23.86 -57.83
N PRO A 24 -18.90 -24.83 -57.56
CA PRO A 24 -19.75 -25.14 -56.37
C PRO A 24 -20.05 -26.67 -56.07
N THR A 25 -20.85 -26.93 -55.02
CA THR A 25 -21.98 -27.92 -54.84
C THR A 25 -21.92 -29.44 -55.14
N ASN A 26 -22.53 -30.18 -54.18
CA ASN A 26 -23.52 -31.29 -54.28
C ASN A 26 -23.15 -32.77 -53.99
N SER A 27 -23.80 -33.27 -52.93
CA SER A 27 -24.67 -34.46 -52.81
C SER A 27 -24.14 -35.91 -52.79
N GLN A 28 -24.50 -36.60 -51.69
CA GLN A 28 -25.10 -37.96 -51.56
C GLN A 28 -24.26 -39.17 -52.08
N MET A 29 -24.26 -40.40 -51.54
CA MET A 29 -25.11 -41.17 -50.61
C MET A 29 -24.43 -42.56 -50.38
N ILE A 30 -24.81 -43.25 -49.28
CA ILE A 30 -25.11 -44.71 -49.20
C ILE A 30 -24.01 -45.77 -48.83
N LEU A 31 -24.50 -46.75 -48.03
CA LEU A 31 -24.01 -48.10 -47.61
C LEU A 31 -23.00 -48.13 -46.45
N SER A 32 -23.37 -48.31 -45.18
CA SER A 32 -24.06 -49.42 -44.49
C SER A 32 -23.32 -50.77 -44.55
N LEU A 33 -22.86 -51.24 -43.39
CA LEU A 33 -22.84 -52.66 -43.04
C LEU A 33 -22.78 -52.80 -41.52
N ASP A 34 -23.83 -53.43 -41.00
CA ASP A 34 -24.10 -53.74 -39.61
C ASP A 34 -24.09 -55.26 -39.46
N LYS A 35 -23.66 -55.77 -38.30
CA LYS A 35 -24.27 -56.90 -37.56
C LYS A 35 -23.39 -57.41 -36.40
N ASN A 36 -23.87 -57.10 -35.20
CA ASN A 36 -24.36 -58.04 -34.17
C ASN A 36 -23.54 -59.28 -33.80
N LYS A 37 -23.23 -59.42 -32.50
CA LYS A 37 -24.09 -60.14 -31.52
C LYS A 37 -23.51 -60.14 -30.09
N LEU A 38 -24.39 -59.85 -29.12
CA LEU A 38 -24.64 -60.52 -27.81
C LEU A 38 -23.44 -60.90 -26.91
N SER A 39 -23.43 -60.82 -25.57
CA SER A 39 -24.37 -60.53 -24.46
C SER A 39 -23.59 -60.93 -23.17
N VAL A 40 -23.63 -60.27 -22.00
CA VAL A 40 -24.50 -60.57 -20.84
C VAL A 40 -23.91 -59.90 -19.57
N MET A 41 -24.81 -59.31 -18.74
CA MET A 41 -24.80 -58.95 -17.30
C MET A 41 -23.68 -58.07 -16.68
N GLN A 42 -23.95 -56.85 -16.17
CA GLN A 42 -24.60 -56.47 -14.87
C GLN A 42 -23.76 -56.91 -13.66
N VAL A 43 -23.35 -56.13 -12.63
CA VAL A 43 -23.80 -54.90 -11.93
C VAL A 43 -22.52 -54.36 -11.22
N ASP A 44 -22.18 -53.07 -11.17
CA ASP A 44 -22.50 -52.17 -10.04
C ASP A 44 -21.91 -50.76 -10.27
N ARG A 45 -22.74 -49.73 -10.07
CA ARG A 45 -22.43 -48.31 -9.72
C ARG A 45 -23.46 -47.35 -10.33
N LYS A 46 -24.34 -46.80 -9.50
CA LYS A 46 -25.18 -45.63 -9.84
C LYS A 46 -25.26 -44.64 -8.67
N LYS A 47 -24.79 -43.42 -8.93
CA LYS A 47 -25.51 -42.12 -8.83
C LYS A 47 -24.54 -41.04 -9.36
N MET A 48 -24.74 -40.51 -10.58
CA MET A 48 -25.50 -39.28 -10.92
C MET A 48 -25.11 -38.07 -10.05
N LYS A 49 -24.84 -36.85 -10.54
CA LYS A 49 -24.86 -36.16 -11.84
C LYS A 49 -24.36 -34.73 -11.53
N SER A 50 -23.48 -34.10 -12.34
CA SER A 50 -23.63 -32.68 -12.71
C SER A 50 -22.64 -32.30 -13.82
N TYR A 51 -23.09 -31.39 -14.66
CA TYR A 51 -22.75 -31.20 -16.06
C TYR A 51 -21.64 -30.18 -16.33
N TYR A 52 -21.15 -30.32 -17.56
CA TYR A 52 -20.17 -29.58 -18.34
C TYR A 52 -20.68 -28.24 -18.94
N ILE A 53 -19.68 -27.48 -19.44
CA ILE A 53 -19.66 -26.45 -20.52
C ILE A 53 -19.73 -24.98 -20.08
N PHE A 54 -18.59 -24.30 -20.21
CA PHE A 54 -18.48 -22.93 -20.69
C PHE A 54 -17.13 -22.72 -21.39
N ASP A 55 -17.19 -22.23 -22.62
CA ASP A 55 -16.24 -21.38 -23.35
C ASP A 55 -17.03 -20.77 -24.53
N PRO A 56 -16.61 -19.67 -25.20
CA PRO A 56 -15.33 -18.94 -25.09
C PRO A 56 -15.46 -17.39 -25.10
N ILE A 57 -14.61 -16.63 -24.39
CA ILE A 57 -14.22 -15.26 -24.80
C ILE A 57 -12.74 -15.01 -24.45
N ILE A 58 -11.95 -14.80 -25.50
CA ILE A 58 -10.53 -14.42 -25.49
C ILE A 58 -10.41 -12.90 -25.51
N SER A 59 -9.32 -12.42 -24.87
CA SER A 59 -8.66 -11.11 -25.02
C SER A 59 -8.98 -10.05 -23.97
N ILE A 60 -8.25 -10.10 -22.85
CA ILE A 60 -7.16 -9.18 -22.47
C ILE A 60 -6.68 -9.63 -21.08
N THR A 61 -5.90 -10.70 -21.05
CA THR A 61 -5.22 -11.21 -19.85
C THR A 61 -3.82 -11.67 -20.25
N SER A 62 -2.83 -10.78 -20.18
CA SER A 62 -1.43 -11.20 -20.28
C SER A 62 -0.49 -10.61 -19.21
N LYS A 63 -1.02 -9.98 -18.15
CA LYS A 63 -0.15 -9.49 -17.05
C LYS A 63 -0.52 -9.93 -15.63
N SER A 64 -1.57 -10.72 -15.45
CA SER A 64 -2.09 -11.06 -14.11
C SER A 64 -2.00 -12.55 -13.73
N ILE A 65 -1.66 -13.46 -14.65
CA ILE A 65 -1.53 -14.91 -14.36
C ILE A 65 -0.15 -15.25 -13.78
N PHE A 66 0.89 -14.47 -14.09
CA PHE A 66 2.26 -14.75 -13.62
C PHE A 66 2.46 -14.55 -12.11
N ILE A 67 1.64 -13.71 -11.46
CA ILE A 67 1.79 -13.36 -10.05
C ILE A 67 1.09 -14.39 -9.15
N ILE A 68 -0.02 -14.99 -9.60
CA ILE A 68 -0.78 -15.96 -8.78
C ILE A 68 -0.08 -17.32 -8.74
N ASP A 69 0.52 -17.77 -9.85
CA ASP A 69 1.31 -19.01 -9.86
C ASP A 69 2.66 -18.88 -9.12
N PHE A 70 3.25 -17.68 -9.11
CA PHE A 70 4.43 -17.37 -8.31
C PHE A 70 4.13 -17.43 -6.80
N PHE A 71 2.98 -16.93 -6.37
CA PHE A 71 2.55 -17.00 -4.96
C PHE A 71 2.06 -18.39 -4.53
N LYS A 72 1.47 -19.19 -5.43
CA LYS A 72 1.08 -20.59 -5.15
C LYS A 72 2.29 -21.52 -4.99
N SER A 73 3.39 -21.25 -5.69
CA SER A 73 4.65 -22.00 -5.53
C SER A 73 5.34 -21.72 -4.19
N LEU A 74 5.10 -20.54 -3.60
CA LEU A 74 5.77 -20.09 -2.38
C LEU A 74 5.15 -20.63 -1.07
N LEU A 75 3.96 -21.24 -1.11
CA LEU A 75 3.17 -21.59 0.10
C LEU A 75 2.81 -23.08 0.26
N SER A 76 3.55 -23.99 -0.38
CA SER A 76 3.43 -25.43 -0.10
C SER A 76 4.25 -25.84 1.12
N PHE A 77 3.57 -25.88 2.27
CA PHE A 77 4.02 -26.49 3.52
C PHE A 77 4.22 -28.00 3.34
N ASN A 78 5.45 -28.45 3.04
CA ASN A 78 5.92 -29.79 3.38
C ASN A 78 7.44 -29.95 3.26
N LYS A 79 8.20 -28.96 3.73
CA LYS A 79 9.67 -29.05 3.77
C LYS A 79 10.30 -28.36 4.99
N LEU A 80 9.60 -28.39 6.13
CA LEU A 80 10.03 -27.70 7.35
C LEU A 80 10.70 -28.58 8.43
N GLU A 81 10.99 -29.85 8.15
CA GLU A 81 11.79 -30.68 9.08
C GLU A 81 13.28 -30.74 8.73
N ASN A 82 13.63 -30.72 7.44
CA ASN A 82 15.04 -30.84 7.02
C ASN A 82 15.84 -29.53 7.11
N ILE A 83 15.17 -28.39 7.32
CA ILE A 83 15.80 -27.07 7.43
C ILE A 83 16.25 -26.76 8.88
N LYS A 84 15.67 -27.41 9.90
CA LYS A 84 16.03 -27.20 11.32
C LYS A 84 17.46 -27.64 11.66
N LYS A 85 18.08 -28.54 10.89
CA LYS A 85 19.44 -29.03 11.14
C LYS A 85 20.55 -28.17 10.52
N SER A 86 20.26 -27.41 9.47
CA SER A 86 21.25 -26.56 8.80
C SER A 86 21.35 -25.13 9.36
N ILE A 87 20.29 -24.64 10.02
CA ILE A 87 20.20 -23.24 10.50
C ILE A 87 21.01 -22.96 11.78
N ARG A 88 21.63 -23.96 12.42
CA ARG A 88 22.38 -23.74 13.68
C ARG A 88 23.78 -23.17 13.50
N ARG A 89 24.32 -23.05 12.28
CA ARG A 89 25.68 -22.50 12.04
C ARG A 89 25.75 -21.11 11.42
N ASP A 90 24.70 -20.65 10.73
CA ASP A 90 24.74 -19.38 9.96
C ASP A 90 23.85 -18.26 10.53
N ALA A 91 23.43 -18.36 11.79
CA ALA A 91 22.55 -17.36 12.41
C ALA A 91 23.26 -16.02 12.72
N SER A 92 24.59 -15.98 12.75
CA SER A 92 25.37 -14.77 13.05
C SER A 92 25.60 -13.88 11.82
N THR A 93 25.82 -14.48 10.65
CA THR A 93 26.08 -13.76 9.39
C THR A 93 24.81 -13.11 8.84
N ILE A 94 23.66 -13.76 8.98
CA ILE A 94 22.35 -13.23 8.57
C ILE A 94 21.94 -12.06 9.48
N ARG A 95 22.21 -12.11 10.78
CA ARG A 95 21.94 -10.99 11.71
C ARG A 95 22.80 -9.77 11.43
N LEU A 96 24.07 -9.97 11.08
CA LEU A 96 24.98 -8.88 10.71
C LEU A 96 24.55 -8.21 9.40
N PHE A 97 24.10 -8.99 8.41
CA PHE A 97 23.62 -8.47 7.14
C PHE A 97 22.32 -7.67 7.29
N ILE A 98 21.38 -8.13 8.11
CA ILE A 98 20.14 -7.41 8.43
C ILE A 98 20.44 -6.11 9.18
N PHE A 99 21.42 -6.12 10.09
CA PHE A 99 21.83 -4.93 10.86
C PHE A 99 22.52 -3.88 9.97
N ILE A 100 23.37 -4.29 9.02
CA ILE A 100 24.02 -3.38 8.06
C ILE A 100 22.99 -2.79 7.09
N MET A 101 22.01 -3.58 6.62
CA MET A 101 20.91 -3.09 5.79
C MET A 101 20.01 -2.10 6.56
N ALA A 102 19.76 -2.33 7.84
CA ALA A 102 19.00 -1.39 8.68
C ALA A 102 19.75 -0.07 8.88
N ILE A 103 21.07 -0.09 9.10
CA ILE A 103 21.90 1.12 9.22
C ILE A 103 21.94 1.89 7.90
N PHE A 104 22.02 1.20 6.76
CA PHE A 104 22.02 1.83 5.44
C PHE A 104 20.68 2.52 5.13
N ILE A 105 19.55 1.91 5.53
CA ILE A 105 18.22 2.49 5.37
C ILE A 105 18.01 3.69 6.32
N ILE A 106 18.51 3.62 7.55
CA ILE A 106 18.44 4.74 8.52
C ILE A 106 19.33 5.91 8.07
N SER A 107 20.47 5.64 7.42
CA SER A 107 21.35 6.67 6.86
C SER A 107 20.76 7.41 5.66
N GLN A 108 19.76 6.84 4.98
CA GLN A 108 19.06 7.46 3.84
C GLN A 108 17.82 8.27 4.27
N LEU A 109 17.52 8.30 5.58
CA LEU A 109 16.35 8.99 6.15
C LEU A 109 16.70 10.28 6.92
N LEU A 110 17.97 10.72 6.88
CA LEU A 110 18.34 12.05 7.35
C LEU A 110 18.05 13.08 6.24
N PRO A 111 17.22 14.10 6.48
CA PRO A 111 16.99 15.15 5.50
C PRO A 111 18.31 15.90 5.25
N MET A 112 18.74 15.95 3.99
CA MET A 112 19.72 16.93 3.55
C MET A 112 19.12 18.31 3.81
N SER A 113 19.69 19.05 4.76
CA SER A 113 19.42 20.47 4.89
C SER A 113 19.96 21.15 3.64
N ASP A 114 19.09 21.76 2.83
CA ASP A 114 19.49 22.75 1.84
C ASP A 114 20.24 23.85 2.59
N ALA A 115 21.56 23.94 2.35
CA ALA A 115 22.34 25.08 2.77
C ALA A 115 21.90 26.27 1.89
N SER A 116 21.05 27.14 2.45
CA SER A 116 20.75 28.43 1.84
C SER A 116 22.05 29.24 1.75
N GLU A 117 22.44 29.66 0.54
CA GLU A 117 23.52 30.63 0.38
C GLU A 117 23.19 31.91 1.19
N PRO A 118 24.17 32.51 1.89
CA PRO A 118 23.95 33.75 2.63
C PRO A 118 23.58 34.88 1.65
N LEU A 119 22.42 35.52 1.88
CA LEU A 119 21.98 36.68 1.10
C LEU A 119 23.10 37.74 1.04
N ARG A 120 23.41 38.20 -0.18
CA ARG A 120 24.20 39.42 -0.41
C ARG A 120 23.51 40.61 0.26
N ASN A 121 24.31 41.60 0.66
CA ASN A 121 23.84 42.79 1.38
C ASN A 121 22.70 43.52 0.61
N PRO A 122 21.50 43.70 1.19
CA PRO A 122 20.33 44.28 0.51
C PRO A 122 20.55 45.73 0.04
N TYR A 123 21.42 46.47 0.72
CA TYR A 123 21.82 47.83 0.30
C TYR A 123 22.64 47.80 -1.00
N GLU A 124 23.49 46.78 -1.17
CA GLU A 124 24.27 46.59 -2.40
C GLU A 124 23.40 46.10 -3.56
N ILE A 125 22.40 45.24 -3.29
CA ILE A 125 21.44 44.77 -4.29
C ILE A 125 20.63 45.92 -4.90
N LEU A 126 20.17 46.86 -4.07
CA LEU A 126 19.46 48.05 -4.55
C LEU A 126 20.40 49.19 -5.01
N GLY A 127 21.72 49.07 -4.79
CA GLY A 127 22.69 50.11 -5.13
C GLY A 127 22.52 51.40 -4.30
N VAL A 128 22.03 51.30 -3.07
CA VAL A 128 21.73 52.44 -2.19
C VAL A 128 22.58 52.43 -0.93
N SER A 129 22.93 53.61 -0.42
CA SER A 129 23.67 53.73 0.84
C SER A 129 22.84 53.23 2.03
N ARG A 130 23.50 52.74 3.07
CA ARG A 130 22.86 52.39 4.36
C ARG A 130 22.11 53.55 5.01
N ARG A 131 22.47 54.80 4.68
CA ARG A 131 21.78 56.05 5.10
C ARG A 131 20.69 56.52 4.14
N ALA A 132 20.38 55.76 3.08
CA ALA A 132 19.39 56.16 2.08
C ALA A 132 18.00 56.34 2.70
N THR A 133 17.30 57.39 2.26
CA THR A 133 15.91 57.62 2.69
C THR A 133 14.97 56.61 2.02
N LEU A 134 13.77 56.44 2.56
CA LEU A 134 12.76 55.55 1.95
C LEU A 134 12.42 55.97 0.51
N GLN A 135 12.52 57.28 0.21
CA GLN A 135 12.32 57.81 -1.14
C GLN A 135 13.43 57.37 -2.11
N ASP A 136 14.69 57.37 -1.66
CA ASP A 136 15.83 56.91 -2.46
C ASP A 136 15.75 55.41 -2.74
N ILE A 137 15.34 54.61 -1.74
CA ILE A 137 15.13 53.16 -1.86
C ILE A 137 14.02 52.85 -2.88
N ARG A 138 12.90 53.58 -2.82
CA ARG A 138 11.80 53.46 -3.79
C ARG A 138 12.21 53.84 -5.21
N LYS A 139 13.02 54.90 -5.35
CA LYS A 139 13.52 55.37 -6.65
C LYS A 139 14.49 54.35 -7.27
N ALA A 140 15.40 53.80 -6.48
CA ALA A 140 16.33 52.77 -6.92
C ALA A 140 15.60 51.48 -7.33
N TYR A 141 14.63 51.03 -6.52
CA TYR A 141 13.79 49.88 -6.85
C TYR A 141 13.03 50.07 -8.17
N LYS A 142 12.42 51.24 -8.38
CA LYS A 142 11.67 51.53 -9.62
C LYS A 142 12.55 51.50 -10.87
N ASN A 143 13.81 51.95 -10.75
CA ASN A 143 14.77 51.91 -11.86
C ASN A 143 15.21 50.48 -12.16
N LEU A 144 15.56 49.70 -11.12
CA LEU A 144 16.02 48.32 -11.26
C LEU A 144 14.93 47.36 -11.75
N VAL A 145 13.69 47.52 -11.28
CA VAL A 145 12.52 46.75 -11.77
C VAL A 145 12.27 47.03 -13.25
N LYS A 146 12.46 48.27 -13.71
CA LYS A 146 12.30 48.61 -15.13
C LYS A 146 13.37 47.97 -16.01
N GLU A 147 14.57 47.80 -15.47
CA GLU A 147 15.74 47.25 -16.17
C GLU A 147 15.75 45.71 -16.19
N TRP A 148 15.34 45.07 -15.10
CA TRP A 148 15.38 43.61 -14.92
C TRP A 148 14.00 42.93 -15.01
N HIS A 149 13.00 43.60 -15.59
CA HIS A 149 11.68 43.01 -15.77
C HIS A 149 11.75 41.82 -16.75
N PRO A 150 11.25 40.63 -16.39
CA PRO A 150 11.35 39.42 -17.23
C PRO A 150 10.69 39.61 -18.60
N ASP A 151 9.60 40.38 -18.69
CA ASP A 151 8.93 40.66 -19.97
C ASP A 151 9.63 41.71 -20.87
N LYS A 152 10.61 42.46 -20.36
CA LYS A 152 11.29 43.53 -21.13
C LYS A 152 12.73 43.19 -21.50
N THR A 153 13.33 42.21 -20.83
CA THR A 153 14.76 41.92 -20.93
C THR A 153 14.97 40.42 -21.09
N ASP A 154 15.42 39.98 -22.27
CA ASP A 154 15.65 38.56 -22.62
C ASP A 154 16.93 37.93 -21.97
N HIS A 155 17.43 38.51 -20.87
CA HIS A 155 18.64 37.98 -20.23
C HIS A 155 18.29 36.76 -19.35
N PRO A 156 19.00 35.62 -19.45
CA PRO A 156 18.71 34.40 -18.68
C PRO A 156 18.90 34.52 -17.16
N ALA A 157 19.30 35.71 -16.68
CA ALA A 157 19.50 36.03 -15.26
C ALA A 157 18.52 37.11 -14.75
N ALA A 158 17.61 37.58 -15.61
CA ALA A 158 16.66 38.63 -15.26
C ALA A 158 15.70 38.19 -14.16
N GLU A 159 15.20 36.96 -14.23
CA GLU A 159 14.29 36.40 -13.22
C GLU A 159 14.94 36.29 -11.84
N ASN A 160 16.17 35.75 -11.78
CA ASN A 160 16.91 35.65 -10.51
C ASN A 160 17.22 37.03 -9.90
N LYS A 161 17.67 37.99 -10.72
CA LYS A 161 17.92 39.36 -10.24
C LYS A 161 16.65 40.08 -9.80
N PHE A 162 15.54 39.88 -10.52
CA PHE A 162 14.26 40.47 -10.17
C PHE A 162 13.79 40.02 -8.78
N VAL A 163 13.95 38.72 -8.48
CA VAL A 163 13.65 38.15 -7.16
C VAL A 163 14.56 38.74 -6.08
N GLU A 164 15.86 38.88 -6.34
CA GLU A 164 16.82 39.50 -5.40
C GLU A 164 16.48 40.97 -5.11
N ILE A 165 16.21 41.77 -6.16
CA ILE A 165 15.84 43.18 -6.05
C ILE A 165 14.55 43.36 -5.24
N THR A 166 13.57 42.49 -5.46
CA THR A 166 12.28 42.52 -4.75
C THR A 166 12.46 42.22 -3.26
N ARG A 167 13.21 41.17 -2.93
CA ARG A 167 13.52 40.81 -1.53
C ARG A 167 14.29 41.90 -0.79
N ALA A 168 15.26 42.54 -1.45
CA ALA A 168 16.02 43.66 -0.88
C ALA A 168 15.13 44.87 -0.59
N TYR A 169 14.18 45.18 -1.50
CA TYR A 169 13.20 46.25 -1.29
C TYR A 169 12.21 45.94 -0.16
N GLU A 170 11.72 44.71 -0.06
CA GLU A 170 10.82 44.29 1.04
C GLU A 170 11.45 44.45 2.42
N LEU A 171 12.75 44.14 2.55
CA LEU A 171 13.46 44.27 3.81
C LEU A 171 13.75 45.75 4.16
N LEU A 172 14.11 46.57 3.17
CA LEU A 172 14.52 47.96 3.38
C LEU A 172 13.36 48.96 3.40
N SER A 173 12.18 48.57 2.89
CA SER A 173 10.98 49.42 2.85
C SER A 173 10.24 49.50 4.19
N ASP A 174 10.32 48.47 5.02
CA ASP A 174 9.76 48.45 6.37
C ASP A 174 10.80 48.96 7.39
N PRO A 175 10.53 50.06 8.12
CA PRO A 175 11.47 50.64 9.07
C PRO A 175 11.83 49.69 10.24
N GLU A 176 10.90 48.83 10.69
CA GLU A 176 11.19 47.86 11.74
C GLU A 176 12.09 46.73 11.25
N ARG A 177 11.83 46.21 10.05
CA ARG A 177 12.65 45.16 9.42
C ARG A 177 14.03 45.67 9.07
N ARG A 178 14.13 46.88 8.50
CA ARG A 178 15.40 47.56 8.23
C ARG A 178 16.23 47.76 9.50
N ARG A 179 15.60 48.21 10.60
CA ARG A 179 16.29 48.39 11.89
C ARG A 179 16.80 47.06 12.47
N LYS A 180 16.01 45.99 12.36
CA LYS A 180 16.42 44.64 12.82
C LYS A 180 17.61 44.13 12.01
N PHE A 181 17.55 44.29 10.67
CA PHE A 181 18.66 43.96 9.79
C PHE A 181 19.92 44.78 10.13
N ASP A 182 19.77 46.09 10.33
CA ASP A 182 20.87 46.98 10.66
C ASP A 182 21.54 46.64 12.00
N ASN A 183 20.77 46.18 12.99
CA ASN A 183 21.28 45.91 14.33
C ASN A 183 21.85 44.49 14.48
N HIS A 184 21.31 43.50 13.76
CA HIS A 184 21.59 42.08 14.04
C HIS A 184 22.17 41.29 12.86
N GLY A 185 22.18 41.84 11.64
CA GLY A 185 22.91 41.28 10.49
C GLY A 185 22.50 39.86 10.02
N LEU A 186 21.46 39.24 10.60
CA LEU A 186 21.01 37.88 10.29
C LEU A 186 19.49 37.84 10.13
N THR A 187 19.05 37.10 9.11
CA THR A 187 17.64 36.80 8.83
C THR A 187 17.48 35.29 8.93
N GLU A 188 16.81 34.81 9.97
CA GLU A 188 16.13 33.51 9.92
C GLU A 188 14.71 33.68 10.42
N GLU A 189 13.81 32.98 9.72
CA GLU A 189 12.41 32.82 10.07
C GLU A 189 12.24 32.25 11.50
N GLY A 190 11.17 32.67 12.16
CA GLY A 190 10.65 31.99 13.34
C GLY A 190 11.03 32.62 14.68
N SER A 191 10.27 33.63 15.10
CA SER A 191 9.60 33.61 16.41
C SER A 191 8.84 34.90 16.74
N SER A 192 7.55 34.70 17.03
CA SER A 192 6.71 35.40 18.00
C SER A 192 6.55 36.92 17.94
N ARG A 193 5.30 37.36 17.71
CA ARG A 193 4.56 38.27 18.62
C ARG A 193 3.08 38.28 18.21
N SER A 194 2.22 37.63 18.97
CA SER A 194 1.46 38.25 20.09
C SER A 194 0.83 39.59 19.71
N LYS A 195 -0.49 39.51 19.53
CA LYS A 195 -1.51 40.55 19.51
C LYS A 195 -1.13 41.84 20.26
N ARG A 196 -1.34 42.98 19.61
CA ARG A 196 -1.92 44.17 20.24
C ARG A 196 -2.80 44.90 19.24
N ASP A 197 -4.07 45.03 19.62
CA ASP A 197 -5.03 45.95 19.05
C ASP A 197 -4.52 47.39 19.17
N SER A 198 -4.57 48.15 18.07
CA SER A 198 -4.81 49.59 18.12
C SER A 198 -5.45 50.05 16.81
N HIS A 199 -6.73 50.41 16.90
CA HIS A 199 -7.42 51.23 15.92
C HIS A 199 -6.62 52.52 15.66
N PHE A 200 -6.05 52.66 14.47
CA PHE A 200 -5.75 53.95 13.85
C PHE A 200 -5.94 53.79 12.34
N GLN A 201 -7.05 54.33 11.83
CA GLN A 201 -7.25 54.55 10.39
C GLN A 201 -6.36 55.70 9.95
N VAL A 202 -5.24 55.36 9.33
CA VAL A 202 -4.50 56.26 8.44
C VAL A 202 -4.74 55.70 7.03
N PRO A 203 -5.37 56.45 6.10
CA PRO A 203 -5.47 56.03 4.72
C PRO A 203 -4.06 55.83 4.17
N ASP A 204 -3.78 54.62 3.66
CA ASP A 204 -2.48 54.29 3.08
C ASP A 204 -2.27 55.14 1.81
N PRO A 205 -1.22 55.99 1.73
CA PRO A 205 -0.95 56.86 0.57
C PRO A 205 -0.58 56.11 -0.73
N LEU A 206 -0.73 54.78 -0.70
CA LEU A 206 -0.38 53.86 -1.77
C LEU A 206 -1.56 53.65 -2.72
N GLU A 207 -2.80 53.92 -2.30
CA GLU A 207 -4.00 53.78 -3.14
C GLU A 207 -4.08 54.86 -4.24
N ASP A 208 -3.68 56.10 -3.92
CA ASP A 208 -3.65 57.22 -4.88
C ASP A 208 -2.55 57.11 -5.94
N LEU A 209 -1.48 56.37 -5.66
CA LEU A 209 -0.30 56.27 -6.55
C LEU A 209 -0.49 55.21 -7.66
N PHE A 210 -1.42 54.26 -7.48
CA PHE A 210 -1.76 53.24 -8.47
C PHE A 210 -3.11 53.49 -9.17
N ALA A 211 -3.96 54.36 -8.65
CA ALA A 211 -5.25 54.72 -9.28
C ALA A 211 -5.10 55.55 -10.58
N GLY A 212 -3.98 56.24 -10.75
CA GLY A 212 -3.87 57.33 -11.72
C GLY A 212 -3.23 57.04 -13.08
N ASN A 213 -3.17 55.78 -13.57
CA ASN A 213 -2.94 55.45 -15.01
C ASN A 213 -2.82 53.95 -15.35
N PHE A 214 -3.06 53.02 -14.42
CA PHE A 214 -3.16 51.58 -14.70
C PHE A 214 -4.55 51.09 -14.30
N LYS A 215 -5.49 50.99 -15.27
CA LYS A 215 -6.78 50.31 -15.05
C LYS A 215 -6.56 48.80 -14.92
N PHE A 216 -6.05 48.33 -13.78
CA PHE A 216 -6.29 46.97 -13.35
C PHE A 216 -7.71 46.90 -12.82
N HIS A 217 -8.64 46.38 -13.64
CA HIS A 217 -9.93 45.92 -13.16
C HIS A 217 -9.72 44.72 -12.23
N TYR A 218 -9.32 44.95 -10.97
CA TYR A 218 -9.68 44.05 -9.88
C TYR A 218 -11.18 44.28 -9.62
N GLN A 219 -12.02 43.71 -10.49
CA GLN A 219 -13.39 43.39 -10.08
C GLN A 219 -13.24 42.51 -8.84
N ASN A 220 -13.84 42.93 -7.72
CA ASN A 220 -13.96 42.18 -6.46
C ASN A 220 -13.94 40.66 -6.69
N ARG A 221 -12.76 40.06 -6.56
CA ARG A 221 -12.61 38.62 -6.34
C ARG A 221 -12.61 38.45 -4.84
N ASP A 222 -13.78 38.13 -4.32
CA ASP A 222 -14.08 38.15 -2.90
C ASP A 222 -13.44 36.93 -2.23
N ILE A 223 -12.17 37.03 -1.80
CA ILE A 223 -11.56 36.05 -0.87
C ILE A 223 -12.41 35.91 0.41
N SER A 224 -13.22 36.94 0.72
CA SER A 224 -14.27 36.89 1.75
C SER A 224 -15.23 35.71 1.59
N PHE A 225 -15.48 35.25 0.36
CA PHE A 225 -16.25 34.04 0.08
C PHE A 225 -15.60 32.79 0.69
N PHE A 226 -14.29 32.63 0.50
CA PHE A 226 -13.57 31.49 1.08
C PHE A 226 -13.50 31.57 2.60
N HIS A 227 -13.41 32.77 3.19
CA HIS A 227 -13.45 32.91 4.65
C HIS A 227 -14.79 32.47 5.25
N LYS A 228 -15.91 32.79 4.60
CA LYS A 228 -17.25 32.40 5.07
C LYS A 228 -17.47 30.89 5.12
N MET A 229 -16.79 30.14 4.27
CA MET A 229 -16.88 28.67 4.20
C MET A 229 -15.73 27.95 4.91
N SER A 230 -14.82 28.70 5.55
CA SER A 230 -13.60 28.14 6.10
C SER A 230 -13.88 27.29 7.35
N VAL A 231 -13.34 26.06 7.37
CA VAL A 231 -13.46 25.13 8.49
C VAL A 231 -12.16 24.98 9.25
N THR A 232 -12.26 24.76 10.57
CA THR A 232 -11.11 24.51 11.44
C THR A 232 -10.77 23.03 11.51
N TYR A 233 -9.57 22.69 11.97
CA TYR A 233 -9.17 21.30 12.20
C TYR A 233 -10.10 20.56 13.17
N ARG A 234 -10.60 21.23 14.22
CA ARG A 234 -11.51 20.64 15.20
C ARG A 234 -12.85 20.26 14.59
N THR A 235 -13.39 21.12 13.72
CA THR A 235 -14.62 20.82 12.96
C THR A 235 -14.37 19.65 12.01
N PHE A 236 -13.21 19.60 11.38
CA PHE A 236 -12.84 18.48 10.51
C PHE A 236 -12.86 17.14 11.25
N GLU A 237 -12.17 17.04 12.39
CA GLU A 237 -12.04 15.80 13.14
C GLU A 237 -13.37 15.35 13.79
N ASN A 238 -14.10 16.28 14.42
CA ASN A 238 -15.30 15.92 15.20
C ASN A 238 -16.59 15.84 14.38
N ILE A 239 -16.67 16.56 13.24
CA ILE A 239 -17.91 16.69 12.47
C ILE A 239 -17.75 16.10 11.07
N ILE A 240 -16.71 16.49 10.34
CA ILE A 240 -16.53 16.09 8.93
C ILE A 240 -16.17 14.61 8.84
N ILE A 241 -15.19 14.13 9.60
CA ILE A 241 -14.76 12.72 9.55
C ILE A 241 -15.93 11.75 9.85
N PRO A 242 -16.72 11.90 10.92
CA PRO A 242 -17.85 10.99 11.17
C PRO A 242 -18.97 11.08 10.12
N LYS A 243 -19.23 12.27 9.57
CA LYS A 243 -20.23 12.44 8.50
C LYS A 243 -19.75 11.92 7.15
N SER A 244 -18.44 11.85 6.93
CA SER A 244 -17.82 11.39 5.67
C SER A 244 -18.13 9.94 5.30
N PHE A 245 -18.61 9.12 6.25
CA PHE A 245 -19.07 7.76 6.01
C PHE A 245 -20.41 7.68 5.26
N ARG A 246 -21.15 8.80 5.14
CA ARG A 246 -22.43 8.87 4.39
C ARG A 246 -22.41 9.90 3.27
N THR A 247 -21.71 11.01 3.45
CA THR A 247 -21.66 12.10 2.46
C THR A 247 -20.22 12.51 2.19
N PRO A 248 -19.78 12.61 0.93
CA PRO A 248 -18.42 13.03 0.63
C PRO A 248 -18.22 14.53 0.85
N TYR A 249 -17.03 14.89 1.33
CA TYR A 249 -16.64 16.28 1.57
C TYR A 249 -15.47 16.69 0.68
N LEU A 250 -15.64 17.75 -0.10
CA LEU A 250 -14.55 18.40 -0.84
C LEU A 250 -14.04 19.61 -0.05
N ILE A 251 -12.75 19.63 0.20
CA ILE A 251 -12.05 20.64 1.02
C ILE A 251 -11.03 21.35 0.14
N LEU A 252 -11.24 22.64 -0.11
CA LEU A 252 -10.28 23.48 -0.83
C LEU A 252 -9.36 24.20 0.15
N PHE A 253 -8.08 23.86 0.13
CA PHE A 253 -7.04 24.56 0.87
C PHE A 253 -6.57 25.79 0.11
N TYR A 254 -6.64 26.94 0.76
CA TYR A 254 -6.29 28.24 0.17
C TYR A 254 -5.46 29.10 1.13
N TYR A 255 -4.93 30.19 0.58
CA TYR A 255 -4.28 31.26 1.33
C TYR A 255 -4.72 32.62 0.77
N ASP A 256 -4.70 33.66 1.60
CA ASP A 256 -5.17 35.00 1.25
C ASP A 256 -4.31 35.62 0.12
N TRP A 257 -3.01 35.37 0.10
CA TRP A 257 -2.09 35.89 -0.92
C TRP A 257 -1.74 34.85 -2.00
N CYS A 258 -2.74 34.11 -2.48
CA CYS A 258 -2.57 33.06 -3.48
C CYS A 258 -3.25 33.41 -4.81
N PHE A 259 -2.48 33.83 -5.81
CA PHE A 259 -3.02 34.21 -7.13
C PHE A 259 -3.72 33.05 -7.85
N SER A 260 -3.17 31.84 -7.75
CA SER A 260 -3.79 30.64 -8.30
C SER A 260 -5.13 30.31 -7.61
N CYS A 261 -5.28 30.63 -6.31
CA CYS A 261 -6.53 30.43 -5.58
C CYS A 261 -7.63 31.39 -6.08
N LEU A 262 -7.26 32.63 -6.45
CA LEU A 262 -8.17 33.59 -7.08
C LEU A 262 -8.61 33.17 -8.49
N GLN A 263 -7.81 32.38 -9.21
CA GLN A 263 -8.19 31.82 -10.51
C GLN A 263 -9.17 30.64 -10.36
N VAL A 264 -9.06 29.90 -9.25
CA VAL A 264 -9.90 28.74 -8.94
C VAL A 264 -11.29 29.13 -8.43
N GLU A 265 -11.43 30.30 -7.80
CA GLU A 265 -12.71 30.80 -7.26
C GLU A 265 -13.93 30.65 -8.19
N PRO A 266 -13.93 31.11 -9.47
CA PRO A 266 -15.10 30.96 -10.35
C PRO A 266 -15.43 29.49 -10.63
N ILE A 267 -14.43 28.61 -10.65
CA ILE A 267 -14.64 27.17 -10.87
C ILE A 267 -15.19 26.54 -9.59
N TRP A 268 -14.73 26.97 -8.42
CA TRP A 268 -15.26 26.54 -7.12
C TRP A 268 -16.73 26.91 -6.95
N ARG A 269 -17.16 28.11 -7.35
CA ARG A 269 -18.58 28.49 -7.34
C ARG A 269 -19.43 27.58 -8.23
N ARG A 270 -18.98 27.31 -9.45
CA ARG A 270 -19.67 26.36 -10.36
C ARG A 270 -19.74 24.95 -9.77
N LEU A 271 -18.67 24.50 -9.09
CA LEU A 271 -18.66 23.21 -8.41
C LEU A 271 -19.69 23.16 -7.28
N ILE A 272 -19.86 24.25 -6.52
CA ILE A 272 -20.89 24.35 -5.48
C ILE A 272 -22.28 24.20 -6.13
N ASP A 273 -22.57 25.01 -7.15
CA ASP A 273 -23.87 24.99 -7.84
C ASP A 273 -24.20 23.62 -8.45
N GLU A 274 -23.19 22.88 -8.95
CA GLU A 274 -23.41 21.57 -9.58
C GLU A 274 -23.40 20.38 -8.60
N LEU A 275 -22.59 20.41 -7.53
CA LEU A 275 -22.34 19.24 -6.68
C LEU A 275 -23.09 19.27 -5.35
N GLU A 276 -23.33 20.46 -4.79
CA GLU A 276 -24.09 20.62 -3.55
C GLU A 276 -25.52 20.05 -3.66
N PRO A 277 -26.32 20.36 -4.70
CA PRO A 277 -27.67 19.79 -4.83
C PRO A 277 -27.66 18.27 -5.09
N VAL A 278 -26.52 17.71 -5.48
CA VAL A 278 -26.37 16.27 -5.73
C VAL A 278 -26.01 15.51 -4.45
N GLY A 279 -25.51 16.21 -3.42
CA GLY A 279 -25.20 15.64 -2.10
C GLY A 279 -23.71 15.57 -1.76
N VAL A 280 -22.85 16.35 -2.44
CA VAL A 280 -21.45 16.56 -2.03
C VAL A 280 -21.37 17.84 -1.22
N THR A 281 -20.70 17.82 -0.07
CA THR A 281 -20.52 19.05 0.72
C THR A 281 -19.17 19.70 0.40
N LEU A 282 -19.18 20.97 0.05
CA LEU A 282 -17.99 21.74 -0.30
C LEU A 282 -17.64 22.70 0.84
N VAL A 283 -16.38 22.68 1.27
CA VAL A 283 -15.85 23.55 2.33
C VAL A 283 -14.46 24.04 1.97
N THR A 284 -14.02 25.13 2.59
CA THR A 284 -12.67 25.67 2.40
C THR A 284 -11.86 25.53 3.68
N ALA A 285 -10.54 25.55 3.57
CA ALA A 285 -9.64 25.51 4.72
C ALA A 285 -8.50 26.50 4.49
N HIS A 286 -8.25 27.37 5.48
CA HIS A 286 -7.17 28.35 5.38
C HIS A 286 -5.87 27.71 5.85
N ALA A 287 -4.92 27.53 4.94
CA ALA A 287 -3.70 26.75 5.21
C ALA A 287 -2.76 27.41 6.24
N GLU A 288 -2.65 28.75 6.24
CA GLU A 288 -1.77 29.46 7.20
C GLU A 288 -2.35 29.53 8.62
N ARG A 289 -3.66 29.78 8.77
CA ARG A 289 -4.34 29.82 10.08
C ARG A 289 -4.37 28.44 10.75
N GLU A 290 -4.48 27.38 9.94
CA GLU A 290 -4.57 25.99 10.40
C GLU A 290 -3.47 25.11 9.75
N PRO A 291 -2.19 25.35 10.05
CA PRO A 291 -1.10 24.63 9.40
C PRO A 291 -1.03 23.16 9.84
N THR A 292 -1.55 22.85 11.03
CA THR A 292 -1.72 21.49 11.53
C THR A 292 -2.72 20.71 10.69
N PHE A 293 -3.78 21.36 10.22
CA PHE A 293 -4.78 20.75 9.34
C PHE A 293 -4.17 20.39 7.99
N ALA A 294 -3.51 21.36 7.35
CA ALA A 294 -2.84 21.15 6.07
C ALA A 294 -1.78 20.04 6.14
N ARG A 295 -0.94 20.03 7.19
CA ARG A 295 0.09 19.00 7.39
C ARG A 295 -0.50 17.61 7.61
N LYS A 296 -1.57 17.49 8.41
CA LYS A 296 -2.22 16.19 8.70
C LYS A 296 -2.93 15.61 7.49
N VAL A 297 -3.49 16.46 6.61
CA VAL A 297 -4.11 16.03 5.36
C VAL A 297 -3.07 15.72 4.27
N GLY A 298 -1.82 16.20 4.42
CA GLY A 298 -0.75 15.98 3.45
C GLY A 298 -0.72 17.03 2.32
N VAL A 299 -1.19 18.25 2.60
CA VAL A 299 -1.19 19.34 1.62
C VAL A 299 0.21 19.94 1.49
N HIS A 300 0.80 19.85 0.28
CA HIS A 300 2.16 20.33 0.00
C HIS A 300 2.20 21.62 -0.83
N SER A 301 1.17 21.89 -1.63
CA SER A 301 1.05 23.08 -2.48
C SER A 301 -0.35 23.68 -2.36
N LEU A 302 -0.49 24.96 -2.71
CA LEU A 302 -1.76 25.69 -2.70
C LEU A 302 -2.01 26.31 -4.09
N PRO A 303 -3.26 26.36 -4.58
CA PRO A 303 -4.46 25.73 -4.03
C PRO A 303 -4.40 24.21 -4.14
N CYS A 304 -4.94 23.52 -3.13
CA CYS A 304 -5.04 22.05 -3.14
C CYS A 304 -6.46 21.62 -2.79
N LEU A 305 -7.00 20.69 -3.58
CA LEU A 305 -8.30 20.10 -3.35
C LEU A 305 -8.14 18.73 -2.71
N ALA A 306 -8.82 18.52 -1.59
CA ALA A 306 -8.83 17.26 -0.87
C ALA A 306 -10.27 16.73 -0.77
N LEU A 307 -10.45 15.43 -1.02
CA LEU A 307 -11.72 14.73 -0.89
C LEU A 307 -11.68 13.85 0.35
N THR A 308 -12.61 14.04 1.27
CA THR A 308 -12.77 13.20 2.46
C THR A 308 -13.99 12.30 2.33
N MET A 309 -13.79 10.99 2.31
CA MET A 309 -14.81 9.95 2.22
C MET A 309 -14.42 8.74 3.08
N ASP A 310 -15.38 8.09 3.73
CA ASP A 310 -15.13 6.91 4.59
C ASP A 310 -14.06 7.13 5.67
N GLY A 311 -13.92 8.37 6.16
CA GLY A 311 -12.90 8.77 7.15
C GLY A 311 -11.49 8.96 6.57
N HIS A 312 -11.32 8.79 5.27
CA HIS A 312 -10.05 8.94 4.56
C HIS A 312 -10.04 10.18 3.69
N THR A 313 -8.88 10.82 3.57
CA THR A 313 -8.71 12.01 2.74
C THR A 313 -7.78 11.70 1.56
N SER A 314 -8.27 11.91 0.34
CA SER A 314 -7.54 11.76 -0.92
C SER A 314 -7.26 13.13 -1.53
N ILE A 315 -6.05 13.35 -2.00
CA ILE A 315 -5.65 14.63 -2.63
C ILE A 315 -5.88 14.57 -4.14
N TYR A 316 -6.41 15.65 -4.69
CA TYR A 316 -6.50 15.86 -6.14
C TYR A 316 -5.14 16.25 -6.70
N LYS A 317 -4.56 15.40 -7.56
CA LYS A 317 -3.18 15.54 -8.07
C LYS A 317 -3.06 16.10 -9.48
N GLU A 318 -4.17 16.27 -10.20
CA GLU A 318 -4.09 16.73 -11.58
C GLU A 318 -3.79 18.23 -11.64
N SER A 319 -3.06 18.65 -12.68
CA SER A 319 -2.67 20.05 -12.88
C SER A 319 -3.80 20.96 -13.35
N LEU A 320 -4.85 20.39 -13.96
CA LEU A 320 -5.96 21.14 -14.54
C LEU A 320 -7.17 21.12 -13.61
N PHE A 321 -7.46 22.24 -12.96
CA PHE A 321 -8.65 22.38 -12.14
C PHE A 321 -9.89 22.63 -13.03
N SER A 322 -10.63 21.57 -13.37
CA SER A 322 -11.86 21.63 -14.17
C SER A 322 -13.00 20.86 -13.50
N VAL A 323 -14.24 21.33 -13.66
CA VAL A 323 -15.45 20.70 -13.10
C VAL A 323 -15.54 19.22 -13.49
N GLN A 324 -15.32 18.92 -14.77
CA GLN A 324 -15.39 17.56 -15.30
C GLN A 324 -14.34 16.65 -14.67
N LYS A 325 -13.13 17.17 -14.47
CA LYS A 325 -12.03 16.42 -13.86
C LYS A 325 -12.22 16.18 -12.37
N VAL A 326 -12.78 17.15 -11.65
CA VAL A 326 -13.17 16.97 -10.25
C VAL A 326 -14.29 15.93 -10.13
N VAL A 327 -15.27 15.94 -11.03
CA VAL A 327 -16.34 14.93 -11.10
C VAL A 327 -15.78 13.54 -11.41
N GLU A 328 -14.84 13.43 -12.34
CA GLU A 328 -14.14 12.18 -12.68
C GLU A 328 -13.33 11.65 -11.48
N PHE A 329 -12.62 12.53 -10.79
CA PHE A 329 -11.90 12.22 -9.54
C PHE A 329 -12.84 11.70 -8.45
N LEU A 330 -13.97 12.37 -8.21
CA LEU A 330 -15.00 11.89 -7.28
C LEU A 330 -15.48 10.49 -7.66
N ARG A 331 -15.80 10.27 -8.94
CA ARG A 331 -16.31 8.99 -9.44
C ARG A 331 -15.35 7.83 -9.19
N ASN A 332 -14.07 8.05 -9.43
CA ASN A 332 -13.02 7.03 -9.30
C ASN A 332 -12.73 6.67 -7.83
N LYS A 333 -13.11 7.53 -6.88
CA LYS A 333 -12.88 7.30 -5.45
C LYS A 333 -14.03 6.57 -4.75
N PHE A 334 -15.18 6.35 -5.42
CA PHE A 334 -16.24 5.50 -4.87
C PHE A 334 -15.85 4.01 -4.89
N PRO A 335 -16.33 3.21 -3.91
CA PRO A 335 -15.99 1.79 -3.84
C PRO A 335 -16.52 0.99 -5.04
N TYR A 336 -15.70 0.07 -5.55
CA TYR A 336 -15.87 -0.69 -6.82
C TYR A 336 -17.12 -1.58 -6.94
N LYS A 337 -17.99 -1.63 -5.92
CA LYS A 337 -19.22 -2.45 -5.88
C LYS A 337 -20.42 -1.73 -5.27
N LEU A 338 -20.40 -0.40 -5.23
CA LEU A 338 -21.50 0.35 -4.64
C LEU A 338 -22.83 0.11 -5.36
N ILE A 339 -22.78 0.09 -6.70
CA ILE A 339 -23.93 -0.19 -7.56
C ILE A 339 -23.50 -1.22 -8.62
N PRO A 340 -23.71 -2.53 -8.38
CA PRO A 340 -23.45 -3.56 -9.37
C PRO A 340 -24.39 -3.44 -10.58
N ASN A 341 -23.86 -3.76 -11.77
CA ASN A 341 -24.66 -3.96 -12.97
C ASN A 341 -25.47 -5.26 -12.87
N ILE A 342 -26.74 -5.20 -13.25
CA ILE A 342 -27.71 -6.29 -13.15
C ILE A 342 -28.17 -6.71 -14.54
N ASN A 343 -27.96 -7.99 -14.84
CA ASN A 343 -28.39 -8.64 -16.09
C ASN A 343 -29.46 -9.71 -15.77
N ASN A 344 -30.08 -10.32 -16.80
CA ASN A 344 -31.10 -11.37 -16.64
C ASN A 344 -30.65 -12.55 -15.77
N ASN A 345 -29.36 -12.89 -15.79
CA ASN A 345 -28.81 -14.01 -15.03
C ASN A 345 -28.66 -13.69 -13.52
N ASN A 346 -28.46 -12.42 -13.17
CA ASN A 346 -28.11 -12.00 -11.81
C ASN A 346 -29.31 -11.42 -11.04
N ILE A 347 -30.36 -10.97 -11.73
CA ILE A 347 -31.49 -10.27 -11.09
C ILE A 347 -32.14 -11.06 -9.96
N ASN A 348 -32.37 -12.36 -10.14
CA ASN A 348 -32.99 -13.19 -9.12
C ASN A 348 -32.11 -13.35 -7.88
N LYS A 349 -30.79 -13.39 -8.07
CA LYS A 349 -29.82 -13.43 -6.95
C LYS A 349 -29.80 -12.09 -6.20
N PHE A 350 -29.87 -10.98 -6.93
CA PHE A 350 -29.90 -9.65 -6.33
C PHE A 350 -31.19 -9.40 -5.54
N LEU A 351 -32.35 -9.73 -6.15
CA LEU A 351 -33.68 -9.54 -5.56
C LEU A 351 -34.04 -10.58 -4.48
N SER A 352 -33.27 -11.66 -4.28
CA SER A 352 -33.50 -12.64 -3.21
C SER A 352 -32.60 -12.46 -1.98
N GLY A 353 -31.60 -11.57 -2.05
CA GLY A 353 -30.54 -11.46 -1.04
C GLY A 353 -30.87 -10.77 0.30
N TRP A 354 -32.10 -10.80 0.80
CA TRP A 354 -32.58 -9.97 1.93
C TRP A 354 -31.94 -10.25 3.30
N THR A 355 -31.04 -11.23 3.39
CA THR A 355 -30.33 -11.59 4.63
C THR A 355 -29.46 -10.47 5.18
N ASP A 356 -29.09 -9.50 4.34
CA ASP A 356 -28.35 -8.31 4.72
C ASP A 356 -29.19 -7.20 5.36
N ASN A 357 -30.51 -7.40 5.53
CA ASN A 357 -31.46 -6.45 6.13
C ASN A 357 -31.62 -5.13 5.35
N ARG A 358 -31.34 -5.13 4.04
CA ARG A 358 -31.43 -3.94 3.17
C ARG A 358 -32.56 -4.04 2.16
N ILE A 359 -33.21 -2.93 1.84
CA ILE A 359 -34.16 -2.88 0.71
C ILE A 359 -33.40 -2.99 -0.62
N ARG A 360 -34.06 -3.45 -1.69
CA ARG A 360 -33.45 -3.50 -3.03
C ARG A 360 -33.98 -2.38 -3.89
N ALA A 361 -33.07 -1.66 -4.55
CA ALA A 361 -33.39 -0.60 -5.49
C ALA A 361 -32.80 -0.95 -6.86
N LEU A 362 -33.62 -0.95 -7.91
CA LEU A 362 -33.16 -1.07 -9.29
C LEU A 362 -33.29 0.27 -10.00
N ILE A 363 -32.20 0.72 -10.60
CA ILE A 363 -32.14 1.93 -11.41
C ILE A 363 -32.03 1.52 -12.86
N PHE A 364 -32.99 1.94 -13.68
CA PHE A 364 -33.02 1.74 -15.12
C PHE A 364 -32.60 3.03 -15.79
N GLU A 365 -31.59 2.94 -16.64
CA GLU A 365 -31.08 4.10 -17.37
C GLU A 365 -30.54 3.72 -18.75
N LYS A 366 -30.69 4.66 -19.69
CA LYS A 366 -30.16 4.53 -21.05
C LYS A 366 -28.63 4.62 -21.11
N LYS A 367 -27.96 5.26 -20.16
CA LYS A 367 -26.48 5.33 -20.17
C LYS A 367 -25.87 4.00 -19.72
N GLU A 368 -24.67 3.67 -20.20
CA GLU A 368 -23.97 2.43 -19.81
C GLU A 368 -23.45 2.45 -18.37
N SER A 369 -23.30 3.64 -17.79
CA SER A 369 -22.71 3.81 -16.45
C SER A 369 -23.56 4.72 -15.59
N PRO A 370 -23.70 4.42 -14.28
CA PRO A 370 -24.58 5.17 -13.39
C PRO A 370 -24.07 6.61 -13.21
N ARG A 371 -24.99 7.58 -13.29
CA ARG A 371 -24.67 8.99 -13.01
C ARG A 371 -24.18 9.18 -11.58
N LEU A 372 -23.38 10.23 -11.35
CA LEU A 372 -22.83 10.58 -10.04
C LEU A 372 -23.91 10.69 -8.94
N ARG A 373 -25.09 11.21 -9.27
CA ARG A 373 -26.22 11.32 -8.32
C ARG A 373 -26.65 9.97 -7.73
N TYR A 374 -26.68 8.92 -8.55
CA TYR A 374 -27.05 7.59 -8.07
C TYR A 374 -25.94 7.00 -7.20
N LEU A 375 -24.67 7.22 -7.55
CA LEU A 375 -23.53 6.83 -6.73
C LEU A 375 -23.56 7.52 -5.36
N LEU A 376 -23.83 8.83 -5.31
CA LEU A 376 -23.93 9.60 -4.08
C LEU A 376 -25.07 9.12 -3.18
N VAL A 377 -26.26 8.95 -3.75
CA VAL A 377 -27.41 8.41 -2.99
C VAL A 377 -27.15 6.97 -2.55
N GLY A 378 -26.51 6.16 -3.41
CA GLY A 378 -26.06 4.80 -3.10
C GLY A 378 -25.11 4.75 -1.93
N PHE A 379 -24.18 5.70 -1.86
CA PHE A 379 -23.23 5.86 -0.77
C PHE A 379 -23.93 6.27 0.53
N HIS A 380 -24.83 7.27 0.45
CA HIS A 380 -25.58 7.76 1.61
C HIS A 380 -26.45 6.68 2.28
N TYR A 381 -27.09 5.83 1.48
CA TYR A 381 -28.00 4.78 1.99
C TYR A 381 -27.40 3.37 1.98
N ARG A 382 -26.08 3.21 1.87
CA ARG A 382 -25.41 1.90 1.74
C ARG A 382 -25.76 0.87 2.81
N ASP A 383 -26.09 1.34 4.01
CA ASP A 383 -26.44 0.51 5.18
C ASP A 383 -27.90 0.01 5.13
N ARG A 384 -28.77 0.66 4.36
CA ARG A 384 -30.23 0.39 4.32
C ARG A 384 -30.74 -0.06 2.96
N VAL A 385 -30.07 0.33 1.89
CA VAL A 385 -30.49 0.11 0.50
C VAL A 385 -29.33 -0.49 -0.28
N ALA A 386 -29.57 -1.61 -0.95
CA ALA A 386 -28.68 -2.11 -1.98
C ALA A 386 -29.20 -1.68 -3.35
N PHE A 387 -28.40 -0.91 -4.07
CA PHE A 387 -28.71 -0.44 -5.42
C PHE A 387 -28.18 -1.40 -6.47
N GLY A 388 -28.93 -1.57 -7.54
CA GLY A 388 -28.54 -2.30 -8.73
C GLY A 388 -28.81 -1.45 -9.97
N PHE A 389 -27.89 -1.47 -10.92
CA PHE A 389 -27.98 -0.70 -12.15
C PHE A 389 -28.36 -1.61 -13.31
N VAL A 390 -29.40 -1.24 -14.06
CA VAL A 390 -29.86 -1.93 -15.26
C VAL A 390 -29.74 -0.97 -16.42
N HIS A 391 -28.92 -1.34 -17.40
CA HIS A 391 -28.81 -0.57 -18.64
C HIS A 391 -29.95 -0.96 -19.58
N THR A 392 -30.76 -0.01 -20.01
CA THR A 392 -32.02 -0.30 -20.73
C THR A 392 -31.87 -0.61 -22.22
N GLU A 393 -30.77 -0.19 -22.87
CA GLU A 393 -30.55 -0.43 -24.32
C GLU A 393 -29.88 -1.77 -24.63
N ASN A 394 -29.51 -2.55 -23.61
CA ASN A 394 -28.89 -3.85 -23.80
C ASN A 394 -29.93 -4.95 -24.11
N SER A 395 -29.64 -5.81 -25.07
CA SER A 395 -30.48 -6.99 -25.35
C SER A 395 -30.57 -7.96 -24.16
N GLU A 396 -29.50 -8.01 -23.34
CA GLU A 396 -29.47 -8.82 -22.13
C GLU A 396 -30.39 -8.35 -21.00
N THR A 397 -31.01 -7.18 -21.09
CA THR A 397 -31.84 -6.61 -20.01
C THR A 397 -33.27 -6.28 -20.47
N GLU A 398 -33.57 -6.46 -21.76
CA GLU A 398 -34.88 -6.21 -22.34
C GLU A 398 -36.00 -7.01 -21.64
N THR A 399 -35.71 -8.26 -21.27
CA THR A 399 -36.68 -9.10 -20.54
C THR A 399 -37.03 -8.55 -19.16
N ILE A 400 -36.07 -7.91 -18.47
CA ILE A 400 -36.28 -7.26 -17.17
C ILE A 400 -37.12 -6.00 -17.35
N ALA A 401 -36.78 -5.17 -18.35
CA ALA A 401 -37.51 -3.95 -18.63
C ALA A 401 -38.98 -4.25 -18.99
N ALA A 402 -39.21 -5.29 -19.82
CA ALA A 402 -40.53 -5.78 -20.15
C ALA A 402 -41.29 -6.31 -18.92
N LYS A 403 -40.63 -7.09 -18.04
CA LYS A 403 -41.24 -7.64 -16.82
C LYS A 403 -41.83 -6.56 -15.91
N TYR A 404 -41.11 -5.45 -15.72
CA TYR A 404 -41.54 -4.37 -14.84
C TYR A 404 -42.20 -3.19 -15.56
N LYS A 405 -42.51 -3.35 -16.87
CA LYS A 405 -43.15 -2.33 -17.70
C LYS A 405 -42.41 -0.98 -17.69
N VAL A 406 -41.08 -1.04 -17.77
CA VAL A 406 -40.21 0.15 -17.77
C VAL A 406 -40.04 0.64 -19.21
N SER A 407 -40.22 1.95 -19.44
CA SER A 407 -39.94 2.57 -20.73
C SER A 407 -38.44 2.86 -20.89
N SER A 408 -37.91 2.70 -22.10
CA SER A 408 -36.49 2.94 -22.40
C SER A 408 -36.09 4.41 -22.44
N ASP A 409 -37.04 5.31 -22.71
CA ASP A 409 -36.81 6.75 -22.83
C ASP A 409 -36.71 7.46 -21.47
N MET A 410 -37.26 6.85 -20.40
CA MET A 410 -37.34 7.47 -19.07
C MET A 410 -36.43 6.75 -18.08
N SER A 411 -35.73 7.52 -17.24
CA SER A 411 -35.02 6.95 -16.11
C SER A 411 -36.03 6.46 -15.08
N THR A 412 -35.91 5.20 -14.64
CA THR A 412 -36.86 4.60 -13.70
C THR A 412 -36.16 4.02 -12.48
N LEU A 413 -36.63 4.37 -11.28
CA LEU A 413 -36.22 3.81 -10.01
C LEU A 413 -37.32 2.90 -9.47
N LEU A 414 -37.01 1.64 -9.23
CA LEU A 414 -37.91 0.66 -8.61
C LEU A 414 -37.36 0.23 -7.25
N LEU A 415 -38.20 0.31 -6.21
CA LEU A 415 -37.88 -0.20 -4.87
C LEU A 415 -38.64 -1.49 -4.59
N PHE A 416 -37.97 -2.44 -3.94
CA PHE A 416 -38.51 -3.74 -3.57
C PHE A 416 -38.30 -3.98 -2.06
N ASN A 417 -39.32 -4.55 -1.42
CA ASN A 417 -39.38 -4.84 0.01
C ASN A 417 -39.70 -6.33 0.25
N GLU A 418 -38.76 -7.23 -0.05
CA GLU A 418 -38.91 -8.70 0.04
C GLU A 418 -39.85 -9.33 -1.00
N ASN A 419 -40.71 -8.57 -1.67
CA ASN A 419 -41.44 -9.02 -2.84
C ASN A 419 -40.62 -8.75 -4.11
N SER A 420 -40.34 -9.79 -4.91
CA SER A 420 -39.60 -9.67 -6.17
C SER A 420 -40.51 -9.55 -7.40
N GLU A 421 -41.81 -9.81 -7.27
CA GLU A 421 -42.77 -9.74 -8.37
C GLU A 421 -43.25 -8.32 -8.62
N LYS A 422 -43.49 -7.57 -7.54
CA LYS A 422 -44.04 -6.22 -7.60
C LYS A 422 -43.14 -5.24 -6.84
N PRO A 423 -42.75 -4.11 -7.46
CA PRO A 423 -42.09 -3.05 -6.73
C PRO A 423 -43.07 -2.39 -5.75
N MET A 424 -42.54 -2.02 -4.59
CA MET A 424 -43.25 -1.26 -3.55
C MET A 424 -43.45 0.20 -3.96
N ALA A 425 -42.44 0.79 -4.62
CA ALA A 425 -42.49 2.14 -5.14
C ALA A 425 -41.79 2.19 -6.48
N SER A 426 -42.35 2.94 -7.42
CA SER A 426 -41.77 3.20 -8.74
C SER A 426 -41.79 4.70 -9.01
N VAL A 427 -40.69 5.21 -9.54
CA VAL A 427 -40.59 6.60 -10.01
C VAL A 427 -39.96 6.59 -11.39
N SER A 428 -40.65 7.15 -12.37
CA SER A 428 -40.20 7.23 -13.76
C SER A 428 -40.24 8.67 -14.22
N MET A 429 -39.09 9.25 -14.53
CA MET A 429 -38.92 10.62 -15.02
C MET A 429 -37.75 10.66 -15.99
N LYS A 430 -37.69 11.64 -16.91
CA LYS A 430 -36.55 11.75 -17.85
C LYS A 430 -35.23 11.83 -17.09
N ASP A 431 -35.18 12.71 -16.10
CA ASP A 431 -34.09 12.84 -15.14
C ASP A 431 -34.64 12.88 -13.71
N ILE A 432 -34.29 11.89 -12.88
CA ILE A 432 -34.71 11.85 -11.48
C ILE A 432 -33.78 12.75 -10.65
N PRO A 433 -34.28 13.81 -9.98
CA PRO A 433 -33.47 14.64 -9.10
C PRO A 433 -33.17 13.92 -7.79
N SER A 434 -32.05 14.25 -7.14
CA SER A 434 -31.60 13.57 -5.93
C SER A 434 -32.63 13.63 -4.80
N GLU A 435 -33.30 14.79 -4.62
CA GLU A 435 -34.33 14.97 -3.60
C GLU A 435 -35.51 13.99 -3.75
N THR A 436 -36.00 13.77 -4.97
CA THR A 436 -37.06 12.78 -5.21
C THR A 436 -36.60 11.39 -4.79
N ILE A 437 -35.35 11.02 -5.08
CA ILE A 437 -34.80 9.72 -4.68
C ILE A 437 -34.73 9.63 -3.15
N HIS A 438 -34.23 10.67 -2.47
CA HIS A 438 -34.19 10.72 -1.01
C HIS A 438 -35.58 10.58 -0.39
N ASN A 439 -36.59 11.27 -0.93
CA ASN A 439 -37.97 11.22 -0.44
C ASN A 439 -38.58 9.83 -0.61
N VAL A 440 -38.41 9.23 -1.78
CA VAL A 440 -38.93 7.90 -2.10
C VAL A 440 -38.31 6.84 -1.19
N ILE A 441 -37.00 6.90 -0.93
CA ILE A 441 -36.30 5.97 -0.04
C ILE A 441 -36.70 6.21 1.43
N THR A 442 -36.80 7.45 1.87
CA THR A 442 -37.11 7.79 3.28
C THR A 442 -38.50 7.30 3.68
N ASN A 443 -39.47 7.43 2.77
CA ASN A 443 -40.83 6.93 2.95
C ASN A 443 -40.90 5.40 2.96
N ASN A 444 -39.94 4.73 2.32
CA ASN A 444 -39.96 3.29 2.06
C ASN A 444 -38.70 2.59 2.62
N LYS A 445 -38.30 2.97 3.83
CA LYS A 445 -37.00 2.64 4.42
C LYS A 445 -36.85 1.23 5.01
N PHE A 446 -37.94 0.46 5.16
CA PHE A 446 -37.94 -0.81 5.88
C PHE A 446 -38.45 -1.96 5.01
N LEU A 447 -37.90 -3.15 5.26
CA LEU A 447 -38.47 -4.41 4.79
C LEU A 447 -39.86 -4.63 5.42
N ILE A 448 -40.63 -5.54 4.84
CA ILE A 448 -41.92 -5.97 5.43
C ILE A 448 -41.66 -6.58 6.80
N LEU A 449 -40.67 -7.48 6.86
CA LEU A 449 -40.22 -8.13 8.08
C LEU A 449 -38.75 -7.76 8.36
N PRO A 450 -38.47 -6.59 8.96
CA PRO A 450 -37.10 -6.17 9.28
C PRO A 450 -36.46 -7.03 10.37
N ARG A 451 -35.15 -7.22 10.25
CA ARG A 451 -34.30 -7.87 11.25
C ARG A 451 -33.79 -6.86 12.26
N LEU A 452 -33.80 -7.22 13.54
CA LEU A 452 -33.19 -6.42 14.61
C LEU A 452 -31.69 -6.73 14.69
N SER A 453 -30.88 -6.03 13.88
CA SER A 453 -29.44 -6.26 13.78
C SER A 453 -28.57 -5.30 14.59
N ASN A 454 -29.10 -4.15 15.01
CA ASN A 454 -28.41 -3.18 15.86
C ASN A 454 -29.40 -2.28 16.60
N GLN A 455 -28.89 -1.49 17.55
CA GLN A 455 -29.70 -0.58 18.38
C GLN A 455 -30.45 0.47 17.55
N ALA A 456 -29.79 1.07 16.56
CA ALA A 456 -30.40 2.06 15.68
C ALA A 456 -31.60 1.49 14.88
N MET A 457 -31.54 0.20 14.52
CA MET A 457 -32.63 -0.51 13.86
C MET A 457 -33.80 -0.71 14.81
N LEU A 458 -33.54 -1.18 16.04
CA LEU A 458 -34.55 -1.33 17.08
C LEU A 458 -35.23 0.00 17.40
N ASP A 459 -34.48 1.08 17.57
CA ASP A 459 -35.05 2.41 17.83
C ASP A 459 -35.86 2.95 16.64
N SER A 460 -35.46 2.60 15.41
CA SER A 460 -36.17 3.05 14.20
C SER A 460 -37.45 2.27 13.90
N VAL A 461 -37.52 1.00 14.30
CA VAL A 461 -38.69 0.12 14.09
C VAL A 461 -39.62 0.13 15.31
N CYS A 462 -39.05 0.18 16.51
CA CYS A 462 -39.74 0.14 17.80
C CYS A 462 -39.24 1.30 18.69
N PRO A 463 -39.65 2.55 18.41
CA PRO A 463 -39.19 3.70 19.18
C PRO A 463 -39.68 3.66 20.64
N PRO A 464 -38.90 4.19 21.60
CA PRO A 464 -39.37 4.35 22.97
C PRO A 464 -40.44 5.46 23.04
N GLU A 465 -41.59 5.17 23.65
CA GLU A 465 -42.71 6.10 23.70
C GLU A 465 -43.28 6.21 25.12
N TRP A 466 -42.90 7.28 25.82
CA TRP A 466 -43.48 7.61 27.13
C TRP A 466 -44.78 8.44 27.00
N LEU A 467 -44.83 9.37 26.03
CA LEU A 467 -45.80 10.48 26.01
C LEU A 467 -46.96 10.32 25.01
N ARG A 468 -47.03 9.22 24.25
CA ARG A 468 -48.09 9.05 23.25
C ARG A 468 -49.35 8.41 23.85
N PRO A 469 -50.55 8.88 23.49
CA PRO A 469 -51.80 8.30 23.97
C PRO A 469 -52.09 6.90 23.40
N GLN A 470 -51.47 6.54 22.27
CA GLN A 470 -51.66 5.26 21.60
C GLN A 470 -50.37 4.43 21.66
N LYS A 471 -50.48 3.18 22.12
CA LYS A 471 -49.37 2.23 22.19
C LYS A 471 -48.96 1.79 20.78
N ARG A 472 -47.66 1.79 20.52
CA ARG A 472 -47.05 1.11 19.37
C ARG A 472 -46.47 -0.22 19.83
N LEU A 473 -46.97 -1.31 19.26
CA LEU A 473 -46.54 -2.66 19.62
C LEU A 473 -45.57 -3.20 18.58
N CYS A 474 -44.57 -3.94 19.05
CA CYS A 474 -43.67 -4.68 18.17
C CYS A 474 -43.80 -6.18 18.43
N ALA A 475 -44.26 -6.91 17.43
CA ALA A 475 -44.25 -8.37 17.45
C ALA A 475 -42.91 -8.86 16.92
N ILE A 476 -42.12 -9.52 17.77
CA ILE A 476 -40.78 -10.01 17.46
C ILE A 476 -40.82 -11.53 17.40
N LEU A 477 -40.46 -12.10 16.25
CA LEU A 477 -40.22 -13.54 16.10
C LEU A 477 -38.76 -13.86 16.46
N ILE A 478 -38.55 -14.76 17.40
CA ILE A 478 -37.21 -15.23 17.74
C ILE A 478 -36.85 -16.41 16.86
N SER A 479 -35.72 -16.30 16.18
CA SER A 479 -35.33 -17.23 15.12
C SER A 479 -33.82 -17.50 15.12
N GLN A 480 -33.37 -18.35 14.21
CA GLN A 480 -31.95 -18.68 13.98
C GLN A 480 -31.65 -18.60 12.49
N ASN A 481 -30.38 -18.39 12.16
CA ASN A 481 -29.93 -18.31 10.77
C ASN A 481 -29.81 -19.73 10.17
N GLY A 482 -30.95 -20.33 9.82
CA GLY A 482 -31.02 -21.66 9.22
C GLY A 482 -32.29 -21.88 8.40
N ALA A 483 -32.21 -22.83 7.46
CA ALA A 483 -33.26 -23.15 6.50
C ALA A 483 -34.57 -23.66 7.15
N THR A 484 -34.47 -24.32 8.31
CA THR A 484 -35.62 -24.79 9.09
C THR A 484 -36.50 -23.64 9.55
N HIS A 485 -35.91 -22.48 9.83
CA HIS A 485 -36.60 -21.31 10.33
C HIS A 485 -36.99 -20.31 9.23
N ASP A 486 -36.50 -20.47 7.99
CA ASP A 486 -36.88 -19.64 6.85
C ASP A 486 -38.38 -19.72 6.57
N LEU A 487 -38.95 -20.92 6.62
CA LEU A 487 -40.39 -21.09 6.40
C LEU A 487 -41.24 -20.39 7.47
N ALA A 488 -40.80 -20.43 8.72
CA ALA A 488 -41.49 -19.75 9.82
C ALA A 488 -41.45 -18.22 9.65
N ARG A 489 -40.30 -17.68 9.22
CA ARG A 489 -40.15 -16.26 8.84
C ARG A 489 -41.06 -15.90 7.67
N ASP A 490 -41.14 -16.75 6.65
CA ASP A 490 -41.99 -16.52 5.47
C ASP A 490 -43.49 -16.50 5.83
N LYS A 491 -43.94 -17.43 6.69
CA LYS A 491 -45.31 -17.41 7.21
C LYS A 491 -45.57 -16.17 8.08
N PHE A 492 -44.62 -15.79 8.94
CA PHE A 492 -44.72 -14.55 9.73
C PHE A 492 -44.77 -13.29 8.86
N ARG A 493 -44.01 -13.26 7.76
CA ARG A 493 -44.10 -12.21 6.73
C ARG A 493 -45.48 -12.16 6.10
N LYS A 494 -46.07 -13.31 5.74
CA LYS A 494 -47.46 -13.36 5.23
C LYS A 494 -48.45 -12.79 6.24
N ALA A 495 -48.33 -13.15 7.52
CA ALA A 495 -49.15 -12.55 8.58
C ALA A 495 -48.97 -11.03 8.68
N ALA A 496 -47.76 -10.52 8.50
CA ALA A 496 -47.51 -9.07 8.49
C ALA A 496 -48.20 -8.37 7.31
N ILE A 497 -48.13 -8.95 6.10
CA ILE A 497 -48.76 -8.41 4.88
C ILE A 497 -50.28 -8.38 5.00
N GLU A 498 -50.86 -9.44 5.55
CA GLU A 498 -52.31 -9.59 5.66
C GLU A 498 -52.88 -8.98 6.95
N SER A 499 -52.05 -8.32 7.77
CA SER A 499 -52.49 -7.70 9.01
C SER A 499 -53.38 -6.47 8.73
N PRO A 500 -54.47 -6.27 9.49
CA PRO A 500 -55.36 -5.11 9.32
C PRO A 500 -54.77 -3.83 9.93
N TYR A 501 -53.64 -3.92 10.62
CA TYR A 501 -53.07 -2.81 11.39
C TYR A 501 -52.07 -2.02 10.53
N SER A 502 -52.10 -0.69 10.67
CA SER A 502 -51.05 0.15 10.08
C SER A 502 -49.69 -0.19 10.69
N THR A 503 -48.65 -0.13 9.86
CA THR A 503 -47.26 -0.33 10.26
C THR A 503 -46.74 0.68 11.29
N GLU A 504 -47.48 1.77 11.54
CA GLU A 504 -47.18 2.70 12.62
C GLU A 504 -47.72 2.24 13.98
N ARG A 505 -48.72 1.35 14.01
CA ARG A 505 -49.32 0.84 15.25
C ARG A 505 -48.74 -0.49 15.67
N VAL A 506 -48.55 -1.39 14.71
CA VAL A 506 -47.96 -2.71 14.93
C VAL A 506 -46.84 -2.92 13.93
N ARG A 507 -45.64 -3.22 14.43
CA ARG A 507 -44.51 -3.65 13.59
C ARG A 507 -44.18 -5.11 13.85
N TYR A 508 -44.09 -5.87 12.77
CA TYR A 508 -43.62 -7.25 12.78
C TYR A 508 -42.13 -7.23 12.50
N THR A 509 -41.33 -7.91 13.32
CA THR A 509 -39.87 -7.95 13.21
C THR A 509 -39.35 -9.32 13.63
N TYR A 510 -38.08 -9.61 13.36
CA TYR A 510 -37.47 -10.83 13.88
C TYR A 510 -36.05 -10.57 14.38
N VAL A 511 -35.60 -11.44 15.27
CA VAL A 511 -34.26 -11.40 15.85
C VAL A 511 -33.62 -12.77 15.79
N PHE A 512 -32.30 -12.80 15.58
CA PHE A 512 -31.53 -14.02 15.68
C PHE A 512 -31.02 -14.20 17.10
N LYS A 513 -31.38 -15.34 17.73
CA LYS A 513 -30.95 -15.68 19.09
C LYS A 513 -29.42 -15.72 19.22
N GLU A 514 -28.73 -16.20 18.18
CA GLU A 514 -27.27 -16.29 18.12
C GLU A 514 -26.60 -14.91 18.04
N SER A 515 -27.20 -13.98 17.28
CA SER A 515 -26.66 -12.63 17.10
C SER A 515 -26.94 -11.73 18.30
N GLN A 516 -28.09 -11.91 18.97
CA GLN A 516 -28.56 -11.06 20.06
C GLN A 516 -28.91 -11.89 21.32
N PRO A 517 -27.92 -12.57 21.93
CA PRO A 517 -28.19 -13.49 23.04
C PRO A 517 -28.67 -12.76 24.30
N GLU A 518 -28.09 -11.60 24.62
CA GLU A 518 -28.42 -10.80 25.81
C GLU A 518 -29.86 -10.28 25.77
N PHE A 519 -30.29 -9.79 24.60
CA PHE A 519 -31.67 -9.34 24.37
C PHE A 519 -32.68 -10.47 24.59
N VAL A 520 -32.42 -11.66 24.03
CA VAL A 520 -33.31 -12.81 24.19
C VAL A 520 -33.29 -13.35 25.62
N ALA A 521 -32.11 -13.38 26.26
CA ALA A 521 -31.94 -13.83 27.63
C ALA A 521 -32.74 -12.98 28.63
N ALA A 522 -32.74 -11.65 28.45
CA ALA A 522 -33.50 -10.73 29.28
C ALA A 522 -35.03 -10.97 29.20
N LEU A 523 -35.54 -11.38 28.04
CA LEU A 523 -36.96 -11.69 27.84
C LEU A 523 -37.34 -13.08 28.35
N SER A 524 -36.39 -14.03 28.35
CA SER A 524 -36.58 -15.40 28.84
C SER A 524 -36.41 -15.56 30.36
N ALA A 525 -36.11 -14.48 31.09
CA ALA A 525 -35.92 -14.52 32.53
C ALA A 525 -37.23 -14.34 33.33
N GLY A 526 -38.35 -13.98 32.69
CA GLY A 526 -39.63 -13.69 33.36
C GLY A 526 -40.56 -14.89 33.54
N GLU A 527 -41.56 -14.75 34.41
CA GLU A 527 -42.41 -15.83 34.95
C GLU A 527 -43.38 -16.53 33.96
N ASP A 528 -43.28 -16.29 32.66
CA ASP A 528 -44.15 -16.91 31.63
C ASP A 528 -43.43 -17.06 30.29
N SER A 529 -42.10 -17.15 30.34
CA SER A 529 -41.30 -17.39 29.16
C SER A 529 -41.32 -18.89 28.80
N PRO A 530 -41.43 -19.24 27.51
CA PRO A 530 -41.30 -20.62 27.08
C PRO A 530 -39.91 -21.17 27.43
N MET A 531 -39.82 -22.46 27.78
CA MET A 531 -38.54 -23.13 28.11
C MET A 531 -37.52 -22.98 26.97
N GLU A 532 -38.00 -22.97 25.72
CA GLU A 532 -37.20 -22.62 24.55
C GLU A 532 -37.81 -21.41 23.83
N PRO A 533 -37.12 -20.26 23.77
CA PRO A 533 -37.64 -19.06 23.12
C PRO A 533 -37.61 -19.14 21.59
N LEU A 534 -37.05 -20.20 21.00
CA LEU A 534 -36.97 -20.35 19.55
C LEU A 534 -38.36 -20.50 18.94
N LEU A 535 -38.58 -19.82 17.81
CA LEU A 535 -39.86 -19.80 17.10
C LEU A 535 -41.02 -19.34 17.98
N HIS A 536 -40.78 -18.57 19.03
CA HIS A 536 -41.85 -17.92 19.78
C HIS A 536 -41.94 -16.45 19.40
N ILE A 537 -43.16 -15.92 19.48
CA ILE A 537 -43.42 -14.50 19.26
C ILE A 537 -43.51 -13.84 20.62
N VAL A 538 -42.77 -12.75 20.77
CA VAL A 538 -42.87 -11.84 21.90
C VAL A 538 -43.41 -10.50 21.39
N ILE A 539 -44.46 -10.00 22.03
CA ILE A 539 -45.00 -8.68 21.74
C ILE A 539 -44.40 -7.74 22.79
N ILE A 540 -43.71 -6.69 22.33
CA ILE A 540 -43.07 -5.72 23.20
C ILE A 540 -43.66 -4.33 23.03
N TRP A 541 -43.56 -3.54 24.10
CA TRP A 541 -43.80 -2.11 24.13
C TRP A 541 -42.67 -1.44 24.93
N ARG A 542 -41.95 -0.51 24.30
CA ARG A 542 -40.79 0.15 24.90
C ARG A 542 -41.20 1.47 25.53
N ARG A 543 -40.95 1.60 26.83
CA ARG A 543 -41.15 2.86 27.57
C ARG A 543 -39.93 3.77 27.42
N ASP A 544 -38.75 3.20 27.67
CA ASP A 544 -37.45 3.85 27.56
C ASP A 544 -36.52 3.04 26.66
N ALA A 545 -35.28 3.52 26.47
CA ALA A 545 -34.25 2.78 25.75
C ALA A 545 -34.03 1.38 26.36
N ASN A 546 -33.99 1.29 27.69
CA ASN A 546 -33.60 0.07 28.43
C ASN A 546 -34.77 -0.63 29.13
N HIS A 547 -35.92 0.02 29.27
CA HIS A 547 -37.09 -0.56 29.95
C HIS A 547 -38.18 -0.87 28.92
N LEU A 548 -38.52 -2.15 28.81
CA LEU A 548 -39.62 -2.60 27.98
C LEU A 548 -40.60 -3.44 28.77
N LYS A 549 -41.85 -3.44 28.33
CA LYS A 549 -42.87 -4.39 28.75
C LYS A 549 -43.12 -5.39 27.63
N TYR A 550 -43.45 -6.62 27.99
CA TYR A 550 -43.63 -7.68 27.01
C TYR A 550 -44.70 -8.70 27.42
N GLU A 551 -45.18 -9.43 26.41
CA GLU A 551 -46.05 -10.59 26.56
C GLU A 551 -45.66 -11.64 25.52
N TRP A 552 -45.53 -12.89 25.95
CA TRP A 552 -45.27 -14.02 25.05
C TRP A 552 -46.57 -14.57 24.49
N LEU A 553 -46.54 -14.99 23.23
CA LEU A 553 -47.63 -15.81 22.70
C LEU A 553 -47.47 -17.23 23.28
N PRO A 554 -48.50 -17.78 23.96
CA PRO A 554 -48.36 -19.02 24.74
C PRO A 554 -48.13 -20.28 23.87
N ASN A 555 -48.40 -20.19 22.56
CA ASN A 555 -48.11 -21.28 21.64
C ASN A 555 -46.93 -20.87 20.74
N GLY A 556 -45.97 -21.77 20.57
CA GLY A 556 -44.87 -21.59 19.61
C GLY A 556 -45.39 -21.40 18.18
N TRP A 557 -44.67 -20.57 17.43
CA TRP A 557 -44.81 -20.37 15.99
C TRP A 557 -44.17 -21.54 15.21
N PHE A 558 -44.58 -22.77 15.55
CA PHE A 558 -43.93 -24.02 15.12
C PHE A 558 -44.63 -24.71 13.93
N GLU A 559 -43.85 -25.44 13.11
CA GLU A 559 -44.21 -26.44 12.08
C GLU A 559 -45.47 -26.23 11.22
N ALA A 560 -45.57 -25.08 10.53
CA ALA A 560 -46.50 -24.91 9.41
C ALA A 560 -45.99 -25.55 8.10
N THR A 561 -45.26 -26.68 8.18
CA THR A 561 -44.82 -27.43 6.99
C THR A 561 -45.92 -28.31 6.40
N ARG A 562 -47.01 -28.60 7.14
CA ARG A 562 -48.08 -29.50 6.64
C ARG A 562 -49.54 -29.10 6.95
N ASP A 563 -49.82 -28.40 8.06
CA ASP A 563 -51.21 -28.08 8.46
C ASP A 563 -51.52 -26.57 8.35
N ASP A 564 -52.16 -26.14 7.27
CA ASP A 564 -52.61 -24.74 7.11
C ASP A 564 -53.68 -24.33 8.14
N ASN A 565 -54.40 -25.29 8.74
CA ASN A 565 -55.40 -25.03 9.77
C ASN A 565 -54.77 -24.50 11.07
N LYS A 566 -53.67 -25.12 11.52
CA LYS A 566 -52.94 -24.68 12.72
C LYS A 566 -52.33 -23.30 12.52
N TRP A 567 -51.85 -23.01 11.30
CA TRP A 567 -51.38 -21.69 10.91
C TRP A 567 -52.46 -20.61 11.05
N ASN A 568 -53.66 -20.88 10.53
CA ASN A 568 -54.77 -19.92 10.61
C ASN A 568 -55.21 -19.68 12.05
N GLU A 569 -55.14 -20.71 12.90
CA GLU A 569 -55.45 -20.60 14.33
C GLU A 569 -54.42 -19.76 15.08
N THR A 570 -53.11 -20.02 14.90
CA THR A 570 -52.05 -19.24 15.56
C THR A 570 -52.07 -17.78 15.10
N ARG A 571 -52.32 -17.54 13.82
CA ARG A 571 -52.52 -16.19 13.29
C ARG A 571 -53.72 -15.49 13.93
N ARG A 572 -54.90 -16.14 14.01
CA ARG A 572 -56.07 -15.56 14.68
C ARG A 572 -55.76 -15.23 16.14
N LYS A 573 -55.06 -16.12 16.86
CA LYS A 573 -54.65 -15.89 18.25
C LYS A 573 -53.71 -14.69 18.38
N LEU A 574 -52.76 -14.54 17.46
CA LEU A 574 -51.88 -13.37 17.39
C LEU A 574 -52.68 -12.08 17.16
N GLU A 575 -53.61 -12.09 16.19
CA GLU A 575 -54.46 -10.94 15.88
C GLU A 575 -55.37 -10.56 17.05
N GLN A 576 -55.96 -11.54 17.75
CA GLN A 576 -56.76 -11.33 18.96
C GLN A 576 -55.92 -10.74 20.10
N THR A 577 -54.70 -11.23 20.29
CA THR A 577 -53.77 -10.73 21.32
C THR A 577 -53.35 -9.29 21.02
N LEU A 578 -53.03 -8.98 19.76
CA LEU A 578 -52.73 -7.61 19.32
C LEU A 578 -53.94 -6.69 19.50
N GLN A 579 -55.14 -7.13 19.13
CA GLN A 579 -56.37 -6.34 19.28
C GLN A 579 -56.63 -6.00 20.76
N ARG A 580 -56.36 -6.97 21.64
CA ARG A 580 -56.47 -6.85 23.08
C ARG A 580 -55.45 -5.84 23.64
N LEU A 581 -54.17 -6.04 23.34
CA LEU A 581 -53.07 -5.18 23.82
C LEU A 581 -53.09 -3.74 23.27
N LEU A 582 -53.70 -3.52 22.10
CA LEU A 582 -53.88 -2.18 21.54
C LEU A 582 -54.93 -1.34 22.28
N ARG A 583 -55.70 -1.92 23.22
CA ARG A 583 -56.61 -1.18 24.09
C ARG A 583 -55.80 -0.31 25.07
N VAL A 584 -56.27 0.93 25.29
CA VAL A 584 -55.56 1.90 26.14
C VAL A 584 -55.41 1.38 27.58
N THR A 585 -56.46 0.76 28.11
CA THR A 585 -56.54 0.25 29.48
C THR A 585 -55.63 -0.96 29.75
N GLU A 586 -55.27 -1.73 28.73
CA GLU A 586 -54.65 -3.04 28.92
C GLU A 586 -53.13 -2.96 28.90
N ALA A 587 -52.49 -3.11 30.06
CA ALA A 587 -51.03 -3.11 30.17
C ALA A 587 -50.47 -4.50 29.83
N LEU A 588 -49.28 -4.53 29.22
CA LEU A 588 -48.53 -5.78 29.12
C LEU A 588 -48.11 -6.23 30.53
N PRO A 589 -48.21 -7.53 30.85
CA PRO A 589 -48.06 -8.06 32.20
C PRO A 589 -46.61 -8.01 32.70
N TYR A 590 -45.63 -8.31 31.84
CA TYR A 590 -44.24 -8.46 32.25
C TYR A 590 -43.39 -7.25 31.86
N ALA A 591 -42.32 -7.00 32.61
CA ALA A 591 -41.35 -5.95 32.34
C ALA A 591 -39.93 -6.51 32.42
N ALA A 592 -39.07 -6.09 31.50
CA ALA A 592 -37.66 -6.46 31.47
C ALA A 592 -36.79 -5.22 31.29
N LYS A 593 -35.60 -5.28 31.89
CA LYS A 593 -34.50 -4.36 31.60
C LYS A 593 -33.61 -5.02 30.56
N VAL A 594 -33.38 -4.32 29.45
CA VAL A 594 -32.67 -4.84 28.29
C VAL A 594 -31.47 -3.95 27.98
N GLU A 595 -30.36 -4.59 27.63
CA GLU A 595 -29.12 -3.93 27.22
C GLU A 595 -29.17 -3.53 25.73
N GLU A 596 -28.25 -2.68 25.30
CA GLU A 596 -28.20 -2.25 23.90
C GLU A 596 -27.90 -3.42 22.97
N LEU A 597 -28.59 -3.49 21.82
CA LEU A 597 -28.35 -4.55 20.84
C LEU A 597 -26.93 -4.48 20.27
N ALA A 598 -26.27 -5.63 20.17
CA ALA A 598 -24.98 -5.77 19.52
C ALA A 598 -25.09 -5.39 18.03
N ASP A 599 -24.14 -4.62 17.49
CA ASP A 599 -24.15 -4.25 16.07
C ASP A 599 -23.55 -5.38 15.21
N GLU A 600 -24.41 -6.17 14.56
CA GLU A 600 -23.99 -7.26 13.66
C GLU A 600 -23.15 -6.78 12.46
N HIS A 601 -23.32 -5.51 12.07
CA HIS A 601 -22.63 -4.93 10.92
C HIS A 601 -21.31 -4.26 11.29
N ALA A 602 -20.99 -4.15 12.59
CA ALA A 602 -19.70 -3.68 13.02
C ALA A 602 -18.62 -4.69 12.58
N GLN A 603 -17.64 -4.23 11.81
CA GLN A 603 -16.54 -5.09 11.37
C GLN A 603 -15.83 -5.70 12.59
N GLY A 604 -15.77 -7.04 12.62
CA GLY A 604 -14.98 -7.77 13.60
C GLY A 604 -13.51 -7.34 13.57
N THR A 605 -12.75 -7.66 14.61
CA THR A 605 -11.34 -7.25 14.76
C THR A 605 -10.46 -7.68 13.56
N VAL A 606 -10.71 -8.86 12.99
CA VAL A 606 -10.04 -9.35 11.77
C VAL A 606 -10.47 -8.56 10.53
N GLY A 607 -11.76 -8.26 10.39
CA GLY A 607 -12.28 -7.42 9.31
C GLY A 607 -11.71 -6.01 9.35
N LYS A 608 -11.55 -5.43 10.54
CA LYS A 608 -10.87 -4.15 10.76
C LYS A 608 -9.40 -4.20 10.35
N LEU A 609 -8.70 -5.30 10.61
CA LEU A 609 -7.31 -5.48 10.20
C LEU A 609 -7.17 -5.62 8.67
N ILE A 610 -8.03 -6.41 8.02
CA ILE A 610 -8.04 -6.55 6.56
C ILE A 610 -8.43 -5.22 5.90
N GLY A 611 -9.44 -4.53 6.44
CA GLY A 611 -9.84 -3.19 6.00
C GLY A 611 -8.68 -2.21 6.11
N ARG A 612 -7.99 -2.17 7.26
CA ARG A 612 -6.78 -1.34 7.44
C ARG A 612 -5.65 -1.71 6.47
N ALA A 613 -5.47 -2.98 6.16
CA ALA A 613 -4.45 -3.42 5.19
C ALA A 613 -4.79 -2.98 3.76
N LEU A 614 -6.05 -3.15 3.33
CA LEU A 614 -6.52 -2.67 2.02
C LEU A 614 -6.44 -1.14 1.91
N LEU A 615 -6.88 -0.44 2.96
CA LEU A 615 -6.76 1.02 3.05
C LEU A 615 -5.30 1.48 3.08
N ALA A 616 -4.39 0.72 3.70
CA ALA A 616 -2.97 1.02 3.66
C ALA A 616 -2.41 0.84 2.24
N VAL A 617 -2.85 -0.17 1.49
CA VAL A 617 -2.47 -0.34 0.07
C VAL A 617 -2.97 0.83 -0.77
N ASP A 618 -4.24 1.24 -0.60
CA ASP A 618 -4.80 2.39 -1.31
C ASP A 618 -4.08 3.69 -0.92
N TYR A 619 -3.80 3.90 0.36
CA TYR A 619 -3.05 5.06 0.87
C TYR A 619 -1.63 5.11 0.29
N ILE A 620 -0.92 3.97 0.29
CA ILE A 620 0.42 3.85 -0.27
C ILE A 620 0.38 4.11 -1.78
N SER A 621 -0.58 3.51 -2.48
CA SER A 621 -0.80 3.76 -3.91
C SER A 621 -1.10 5.23 -4.21
N ASP A 622 -1.90 5.88 -3.38
CA ASP A 622 -2.29 7.28 -3.53
C ASP A 622 -1.17 8.26 -3.14
N ASN A 623 -0.23 7.91 -2.26
CA ASN A 623 0.88 8.80 -1.91
C ASN A 623 2.13 8.59 -2.76
N ILE A 624 2.35 7.40 -3.32
CA ILE A 624 3.52 7.15 -4.16
C ILE A 624 3.29 7.77 -5.56
N SER A 625 4.20 8.65 -5.98
CA SER A 625 4.17 9.19 -7.35
C SER A 625 4.60 8.13 -8.37
N LYS A 626 4.08 8.20 -9.61
CA LYS A 626 4.43 7.25 -10.68
C LYS A 626 5.95 7.15 -10.90
N GLU A 627 6.67 8.25 -10.67
CA GLU A 627 8.12 8.35 -10.80
C GLU A 627 8.86 7.54 -9.73
N GLN A 628 8.39 7.57 -8.48
CA GLN A 628 8.96 6.79 -7.39
C GLN A 628 8.74 5.28 -7.57
N ILE A 629 7.60 4.87 -8.13
CA ILE A 629 7.33 3.45 -8.46
C ILE A 629 8.35 2.94 -9.49
N LEU A 630 8.61 3.73 -10.53
CA LEU A 630 9.56 3.35 -11.57
C LEU A 630 10.98 3.17 -11.01
N GLN A 631 11.40 4.07 -10.11
CA GLN A 631 12.67 3.97 -9.40
C GLN A 631 12.74 2.71 -8.53
N LEU A 632 11.69 2.41 -7.78
CA LEU A 632 11.63 1.22 -6.92
C LEU A 632 11.66 -0.08 -7.72
N ILE A 633 10.91 -0.15 -8.84
CA ILE A 633 10.92 -1.30 -9.75
C ILE A 633 12.31 -1.50 -10.35
N SER A 634 13.00 -0.42 -10.72
CA SER A 634 14.39 -0.48 -11.21
C SER A 634 15.35 -1.02 -10.14
N ILE A 635 15.23 -0.58 -8.89
CA ILE A 635 16.04 -1.07 -7.77
C ILE A 635 15.77 -2.57 -7.52
N ILE A 636 14.50 -2.99 -7.54
CA ILE A 636 14.15 -4.39 -7.33
C ILE A 636 14.65 -5.26 -8.50
N ALA A 637 14.50 -4.79 -9.74
CA ALA A 637 14.97 -5.48 -10.94
C ALA A 637 16.51 -5.64 -10.93
N THR A 638 17.23 -4.61 -10.51
CA THR A 638 18.70 -4.67 -10.38
C THR A 638 19.12 -5.63 -9.27
N ILE A 639 18.46 -5.63 -8.11
CA ILE A 639 18.74 -6.61 -7.04
C ILE A 639 18.44 -8.05 -7.50
N MET A 640 17.34 -8.27 -8.22
CA MET A 640 17.01 -9.57 -8.83
C MET A 640 18.07 -10.02 -9.83
N LEU A 641 18.54 -9.11 -10.69
CA LEU A 641 19.56 -9.41 -11.69
C LEU A 641 20.91 -9.74 -11.04
N ILE A 642 21.30 -9.00 -10.00
CA ILE A 642 22.49 -9.30 -9.20
C ILE A 642 22.34 -10.66 -8.51
N GLY A 643 21.17 -10.95 -7.95
CA GLY A 643 20.87 -12.25 -7.32
C GLY A 643 20.93 -13.41 -8.32
N ALA A 644 20.38 -13.23 -9.52
CA ALA A 644 20.40 -14.23 -10.59
C ALA A 644 21.84 -14.45 -11.11
N ALA A 645 22.62 -13.38 -11.29
CA ALA A 645 24.02 -13.48 -11.68
C ALA A 645 24.87 -14.17 -10.61
N ALA A 646 24.67 -13.85 -9.32
CA ALA A 646 25.35 -14.50 -8.21
C ALA A 646 24.97 -15.99 -8.11
N TYR A 647 23.70 -16.32 -8.30
CA TYR A 647 23.22 -17.71 -8.35
C TYR A 647 23.80 -18.46 -9.56
N GLY A 648 23.85 -17.83 -10.73
CA GLY A 648 24.47 -18.38 -11.95
C GLY A 648 25.96 -18.64 -11.76
N MET A 649 26.70 -17.72 -11.15
CA MET A 649 28.12 -17.91 -10.82
C MET A 649 28.33 -19.04 -9.82
N LEU A 650 27.50 -19.14 -8.78
CA LEU A 650 27.55 -20.26 -7.83
C LEU A 650 27.26 -21.60 -8.52
N TYR A 651 26.34 -21.61 -9.49
CA TYR A 651 26.01 -22.79 -10.29
C TYR A 651 27.17 -23.20 -11.22
N LEU A 652 27.80 -22.24 -11.90
CA LEU A 652 28.97 -22.50 -12.75
C LEU A 652 30.16 -23.04 -11.95
N VAL A 653 30.45 -22.46 -10.78
CA VAL A 653 31.49 -22.97 -9.86
C VAL A 653 31.19 -24.41 -9.44
N LYS A 654 29.92 -24.74 -9.19
CA LYS A 654 29.51 -26.10 -8.83
C LYS A 654 29.69 -27.09 -9.99
N LEU A 655 29.38 -26.68 -11.22
CA LEU A 655 29.65 -27.49 -12.42
C LEU A 655 31.16 -27.70 -12.63
N GLU A 656 31.96 -26.66 -12.40
CA GLU A 656 33.41 -26.75 -12.51
C GLU A 656 33.98 -27.68 -11.43
N GLU A 657 33.48 -27.60 -10.19
CA GLU A 657 33.85 -28.52 -9.12
C GLU A 657 33.56 -29.98 -9.47
N ILE A 658 32.38 -30.26 -10.06
CA ILE A 658 32.01 -31.59 -10.55
C ILE A 658 32.97 -32.02 -11.68
N SER A 659 33.30 -31.13 -12.62
CA SER A 659 34.21 -31.44 -13.72
C SER A 659 35.64 -31.73 -13.24
N ILE A 660 36.11 -31.02 -12.20
CA ILE A 660 37.42 -31.22 -11.56
C ILE A 660 37.41 -32.53 -10.76
N GLN A 661 36.29 -32.87 -10.12
CA GLN A 661 36.12 -34.16 -9.44
C GLN A 661 36.17 -35.33 -10.43
N LEU A 662 35.49 -35.24 -11.58
CA LEU A 662 35.54 -36.26 -12.64
C LEU A 662 36.95 -36.39 -13.24
N LYS A 663 37.66 -35.27 -13.47
CA LYS A 663 39.08 -35.30 -13.88
C LYS A 663 39.99 -35.93 -12.81
N ARG A 664 39.72 -35.67 -11.53
CA ARG A 664 40.46 -36.30 -10.41
C ARG A 664 40.16 -37.79 -10.28
N GLU A 665 38.95 -38.24 -10.64
CA GLU A 665 38.58 -39.66 -10.66
C GLU A 665 39.24 -40.38 -11.84
N GLN A 666 39.28 -39.78 -13.03
CA GLN A 666 40.06 -40.29 -14.17
C GLN A 666 41.56 -40.36 -13.88
N CYS A 667 42.13 -39.42 -13.10
CA CYS A 667 43.51 -39.50 -12.63
C CYS A 667 43.75 -40.48 -11.47
N LYS A 668 42.70 -41.02 -10.82
CA LYS A 668 42.81 -41.95 -9.69
C LYS A 668 42.81 -43.43 -10.10
N GLU A 669 42.33 -43.78 -11.29
CA GLU A 669 42.45 -45.17 -11.79
C GLU A 669 43.90 -45.54 -12.16
N ASN A 670 44.74 -44.56 -12.48
CA ASN A 670 46.17 -44.74 -12.71
C ASN A 670 47.00 -44.14 -11.58
N PHE A 671 46.89 -44.70 -10.36
CA PHE A 671 47.96 -44.84 -9.34
C PHE A 671 47.31 -45.15 -7.97
N LYS A 672 47.59 -46.33 -7.42
CA LYS A 672 47.43 -46.56 -5.97
C LYS A 672 48.42 -45.65 -5.23
N PRO A 673 47.98 -44.75 -4.33
CA PRO A 673 48.92 -43.95 -3.56
C PRO A 673 49.59 -44.83 -2.49
N PRO A 674 50.92 -44.79 -2.32
CA PRO A 674 51.51 -45.25 -1.08
C PRO A 674 51.04 -44.30 0.04
N GLN A 675 50.83 -44.87 1.22
CA GLN A 675 50.47 -44.17 2.45
C GLN A 675 51.17 -42.81 2.56
N SER A 676 50.39 -41.74 2.72
CA SER A 676 50.85 -40.35 2.76
C SER A 676 51.80 -40.11 3.94
N GLN A 677 53.10 -40.25 3.68
CA GLN A 677 54.10 -39.76 4.61
C GLN A 677 54.04 -38.22 4.63
N PRO A 678 53.89 -37.58 5.80
CA PRO A 678 53.82 -36.12 5.90
C PRO A 678 55.16 -35.50 5.45
N GLN A 679 55.17 -34.82 4.31
CA GLN A 679 56.36 -34.13 3.79
C GLN A 679 56.60 -32.81 4.53
N LEU A 680 57.81 -32.62 5.07
CA LEU A 680 58.29 -31.35 5.62
C LEU A 680 58.49 -30.35 4.47
N ARG A 681 57.55 -29.42 4.28
CA ARG A 681 57.66 -28.37 3.26
C ARG A 681 58.59 -27.26 3.74
N LEU A 682 59.81 -27.21 3.20
CA LEU A 682 60.75 -26.11 3.42
C LEU A 682 60.25 -24.86 2.70
N HIS A 683 60.01 -23.77 3.44
CA HIS A 683 59.53 -22.51 2.87
C HIS A 683 60.68 -21.59 2.48
N GLU A 684 60.55 -20.94 1.32
CA GLU A 684 61.45 -19.86 0.91
C GLU A 684 61.18 -18.59 1.75
N LEU A 685 62.22 -18.01 2.35
CA LEU A 685 62.14 -16.74 3.06
C LEU A 685 62.00 -15.59 2.05
N ARG A 686 60.78 -15.08 1.92
CA ARG A 686 60.43 -13.85 1.17
C ARG A 686 59.84 -12.80 2.10
N ALA A 687 59.76 -11.55 1.64
CA ALA A 687 59.13 -10.46 2.40
C ALA A 687 57.73 -10.82 2.93
N GLU A 688 56.89 -11.44 2.08
CA GLU A 688 55.54 -11.92 2.44
C GLU A 688 55.55 -12.91 3.61
N LYS A 689 56.54 -13.82 3.63
CA LYS A 689 56.65 -14.91 4.62
C LYS A 689 57.54 -14.55 5.80
N TYR A 690 58.27 -13.43 5.75
CA TYR A 690 59.19 -13.00 6.80
C TYR A 690 58.49 -12.80 8.13
N ASN A 691 57.28 -12.23 8.11
CA ASN A 691 56.49 -12.04 9.32
C ASN A 691 56.16 -13.38 9.99
N GLY A 692 55.70 -14.37 9.23
CA GLY A 692 55.36 -15.69 9.78
C GLY A 692 56.58 -16.55 10.14
N LEU A 693 57.67 -16.44 9.37
CA LEU A 693 58.87 -17.26 9.57
C LEU A 693 59.86 -16.69 10.58
N VAL A 694 59.83 -15.39 10.86
CA VAL A 694 60.84 -14.76 11.75
C VAL A 694 60.19 -13.85 12.77
N ARG A 695 59.41 -12.83 12.36
CA ARG A 695 58.97 -11.74 13.24
C ARG A 695 57.89 -12.15 14.27
N LEU A 696 56.89 -12.93 13.85
CA LEU A 696 55.70 -13.27 14.65
C LEU A 696 55.81 -14.65 15.32
N LEU A 697 57.03 -15.19 15.46
CA LEU A 697 57.24 -16.45 16.13
C LEU A 697 57.04 -16.34 17.64
N LYS A 698 56.48 -17.40 18.23
CA LYS A 698 56.29 -17.49 19.69
C LYS A 698 57.64 -17.48 20.42
N PRO A 699 57.68 -17.01 21.69
CA PRO A 699 58.90 -17.06 22.50
C PRO A 699 59.46 -18.49 22.56
N GLY A 700 60.77 -18.64 22.34
CA GLY A 700 61.45 -19.94 22.31
C GLY A 700 61.51 -20.63 20.94
N CYS A 701 60.77 -20.13 19.94
CA CYS A 701 60.87 -20.63 18.57
C CYS A 701 62.08 -20.03 17.83
N ARG A 702 62.74 -20.84 17.00
CA ARG A 702 63.88 -20.44 16.16
C ARG A 702 63.68 -20.91 14.73
N THR A 703 64.16 -20.13 13.78
CA THR A 703 64.07 -20.46 12.35
C THR A 703 65.44 -20.75 11.80
N ILE A 704 65.59 -21.94 11.23
CA ILE A 704 66.81 -22.41 10.61
C ILE A 704 66.65 -22.24 9.10
N ILE A 705 67.50 -21.39 8.52
CA ILE A 705 67.44 -20.97 7.12
C ILE A 705 68.73 -21.35 6.42
N LEU A 706 68.62 -22.14 5.35
CA LEU A 706 69.73 -22.44 4.46
C LEU A 706 69.85 -21.38 3.35
N LEU A 707 71.03 -20.81 3.17
CA LEU A 707 71.33 -19.93 2.04
C LEU A 707 71.67 -20.75 0.80
N VAL A 708 70.92 -20.53 -0.28
CA VAL A 708 71.09 -21.23 -1.55
C VAL A 708 71.13 -20.25 -2.71
N ASP A 709 71.84 -20.62 -3.74
CA ASP A 709 71.76 -20.03 -5.08
C ASP A 709 70.90 -20.89 -6.02
N TYR A 710 70.40 -20.36 -7.14
CA TYR A 710 69.49 -21.04 -8.08
C TYR A 710 70.00 -22.42 -8.51
N GLN A 711 71.30 -22.51 -8.84
CA GLN A 711 71.94 -23.75 -9.28
C GLN A 711 72.18 -24.73 -8.10
N SER A 712 72.64 -24.20 -6.96
CA SER A 712 72.95 -25.00 -5.77
C SER A 712 71.69 -25.54 -5.06
N ARG A 713 70.54 -24.88 -5.23
CA ARG A 713 69.26 -25.21 -4.61
C ARG A 713 68.85 -26.65 -4.88
N LEU A 714 69.01 -27.14 -6.12
CA LEU A 714 68.65 -28.50 -6.50
C LEU A 714 69.51 -29.56 -5.79
N LYS A 715 70.76 -29.23 -5.42
CA LYS A 715 71.69 -30.13 -4.75
C LYS A 715 71.59 -30.06 -3.22
N LEU A 716 71.54 -28.85 -2.66
CA LEU A 716 71.60 -28.63 -1.21
C LEU A 716 70.26 -28.82 -0.51
N LEU A 717 69.14 -28.48 -1.15
CA LEU A 717 67.83 -28.54 -0.51
C LEU A 717 67.40 -29.97 -0.14
N PRO A 718 67.61 -31.01 -0.98
CA PRO A 718 67.34 -32.40 -0.59
C PRO A 718 68.23 -32.88 0.57
N ALA A 719 69.51 -32.50 0.57
CA ALA A 719 70.43 -32.84 1.65
C ALA A 719 70.02 -32.18 2.98
N PHE A 720 69.70 -30.89 2.94
CA PHE A 720 69.20 -30.15 4.08
C PHE A 720 67.87 -30.70 4.60
N HIS A 721 66.94 -31.02 3.70
CA HIS A 721 65.67 -31.65 4.05
C HIS A 721 65.89 -32.98 4.81
N ARG A 722 66.81 -33.84 4.35
CA ARG A 722 67.20 -35.06 5.06
C ARG A 722 67.78 -34.78 6.45
N ALA A 723 68.62 -33.75 6.57
CA ALA A 723 69.25 -33.38 7.85
C ALA A 723 68.23 -32.84 8.87
N VAL A 724 67.24 -32.06 8.43
CA VAL A 724 66.22 -31.48 9.33
C VAL A 724 65.02 -32.39 9.57
N TRP A 725 64.87 -33.45 8.79
CA TRP A 725 63.76 -34.41 8.87
C TRP A 725 63.48 -34.99 10.27
N PRO A 726 64.49 -35.34 11.09
CA PRO A 726 64.25 -35.82 12.45
C PRO A 726 63.54 -34.79 13.32
N TYR A 727 63.79 -33.50 13.08
CA TYR A 727 63.26 -32.40 13.88
C TYR A 727 61.88 -31.91 13.43
N ARG A 728 61.25 -32.52 12.42
CA ARG A 728 59.97 -32.06 11.83
C ARG A 728 58.80 -31.96 12.82
N LYS A 729 58.82 -32.74 13.91
CA LYS A 729 57.78 -32.72 14.95
C LYS A 729 58.01 -31.65 16.01
N ASN A 730 59.18 -31.02 16.03
CA ASN A 730 59.50 -30.01 17.02
C ASN A 730 58.81 -28.67 16.68
N LYS A 731 57.85 -28.27 17.51
CA LYS A 731 57.09 -27.03 17.34
C LYS A 731 57.92 -25.76 17.57
N THR A 732 59.12 -25.87 18.14
CA THR A 732 60.01 -24.74 18.40
C THR A 732 60.98 -24.46 17.25
N LEU A 733 61.10 -25.35 16.26
CA LEU A 733 62.01 -25.16 15.12
C LEU A 733 61.24 -25.04 13.82
N MET A 734 61.49 -23.95 13.10
CA MET A 734 60.98 -23.72 11.77
C MET A 734 62.12 -23.86 10.77
N PHE A 735 61.86 -24.48 9.62
CA PHE A 735 62.89 -24.74 8.60
C PHE A 735 62.54 -24.06 7.28
N GLY A 736 63.51 -23.39 6.69
CA GLY A 736 63.34 -22.70 5.42
C GLY A 736 64.65 -22.56 4.66
N HIS A 737 64.57 -21.92 3.49
CA HIS A 737 65.73 -21.56 2.70
C HIS A 737 65.59 -20.14 2.17
N MET A 738 66.70 -19.47 1.83
CA MET A 738 66.68 -18.13 1.23
C MET A 738 67.55 -18.12 -0.02
N SER A 739 67.05 -17.53 -1.10
CA SER A 739 67.84 -17.33 -2.33
C SER A 739 68.78 -16.15 -2.15
N LEU A 740 70.08 -16.35 -2.35
CA LEU A 740 71.08 -15.29 -2.20
C LEU A 740 70.88 -14.14 -3.18
N GLU A 741 70.51 -14.41 -4.43
CA GLU A 741 70.27 -13.36 -5.44
C GLU A 741 69.26 -12.30 -5.00
N ARG A 742 68.25 -12.70 -4.20
CA ARG A 742 67.18 -11.82 -3.72
C ARG A 742 67.41 -11.32 -2.29
N GLY A 743 68.17 -12.08 -1.50
CA GLY A 743 68.38 -11.84 -0.07
C GLY A 743 69.77 -11.31 0.29
N LEU A 744 70.61 -10.97 -0.68
CA LEU A 744 72.01 -10.62 -0.44
C LEU A 744 72.16 -9.37 0.43
N ASP A 745 71.40 -8.31 0.15
CA ASP A 745 71.46 -7.06 0.93
C ASP A 745 71.02 -7.27 2.38
N TRP A 746 69.98 -8.09 2.57
CA TRP A 746 69.49 -8.48 3.89
C TRP A 746 70.57 -9.28 4.65
N TYR A 747 71.22 -10.23 3.98
CA TYR A 747 72.31 -11.01 4.57
C TYR A 747 73.55 -10.16 4.86
N LYS A 748 73.93 -9.23 3.97
CA LYS A 748 75.05 -8.30 4.18
C LYS A 748 74.84 -7.45 5.43
N LYS A 749 73.63 -6.93 5.64
CA LYS A 749 73.25 -6.21 6.86
C LYS A 749 73.30 -7.10 8.10
N MET A 750 72.88 -8.37 7.99
CA MET A 750 73.01 -9.30 9.10
C MET A 750 74.47 -9.57 9.44
N LEU A 751 75.33 -9.74 8.44
CA LEU A 751 76.74 -10.04 8.63
C LEU A 751 77.52 -8.85 9.19
N SER A 752 77.20 -7.62 8.79
CA SER A 752 77.78 -6.41 9.42
C SER A 752 77.48 -6.31 10.91
N LEU A 753 76.34 -6.83 11.38
CA LEU A 753 76.01 -6.88 12.81
C LEU A 753 76.83 -7.92 13.59
N SER A 754 77.46 -8.87 12.90
CA SER A 754 78.33 -9.87 13.55
C SER A 754 79.78 -9.40 13.72
N LEU A 755 80.16 -8.30 13.07
CA LEU A 755 81.52 -7.76 13.16
C LEU A 755 81.62 -6.76 14.33
N PRO A 756 82.78 -6.71 15.03
CA PRO A 756 82.99 -5.75 16.11
C PRO A 756 82.93 -4.28 15.64
N GLU A 757 83.34 -4.03 14.39
CA GLU A 757 83.38 -2.71 13.78
C GLU A 757 82.59 -2.69 12.46
N PRO A 758 81.76 -1.66 12.22
CA PRO A 758 80.96 -1.55 11.00
C PRO A 758 81.85 -1.20 9.81
N LYS A 759 82.35 -2.22 9.11
CA LYS A 759 83.08 -2.07 7.84
C LYS A 759 82.18 -2.40 6.66
N GLU A 760 82.31 -1.68 5.55
CA GLU A 760 81.63 -2.07 4.31
C GLU A 760 82.21 -3.38 3.78
N LEU A 761 81.37 -4.41 3.72
CA LEU A 761 81.77 -5.73 3.24
C LEU A 761 81.43 -5.88 1.75
N ASN A 762 82.45 -6.19 0.96
CA ASN A 762 82.26 -6.68 -0.39
C ASN A 762 82.19 -8.22 -0.34
N ILE A 763 80.97 -8.77 -0.38
CA ILE A 763 80.71 -10.20 -0.18
C ILE A 763 80.53 -10.87 -1.54
N ASN A 764 81.34 -11.89 -1.82
CA ASN A 764 81.13 -12.75 -2.99
C ASN A 764 79.97 -13.75 -2.69
N PRO A 765 78.84 -13.70 -3.44
CA PRO A 765 77.68 -14.55 -3.17
C PRO A 765 77.99 -16.04 -3.30
N LYS A 766 78.94 -16.44 -4.15
CA LYS A 766 79.33 -17.85 -4.32
C LYS A 766 79.88 -18.47 -3.03
N ASN A 767 80.60 -17.67 -2.23
CA ASN A 767 81.17 -18.15 -0.98
C ASN A 767 80.12 -18.31 0.12
N CYS A 768 78.97 -17.63 0.01
CA CYS A 768 77.90 -17.67 1.03
C CYS A 768 76.96 -18.87 0.88
N VAL A 769 77.02 -19.58 -0.25
CA VAL A 769 76.18 -20.74 -0.54
C VAL A 769 76.44 -21.84 0.48
N GLY A 770 75.37 -22.40 1.05
CA GLY A 770 75.47 -23.46 2.06
C GLY A 770 75.60 -22.97 3.51
N THR A 771 75.65 -21.65 3.73
CA THR A 771 75.57 -21.08 5.09
C THR A 771 74.21 -21.36 5.71
N VAL A 772 74.17 -21.77 6.97
CA VAL A 772 72.93 -21.98 7.73
C VAL A 772 72.81 -20.90 8.80
N LEU A 773 71.66 -20.22 8.81
CA LEU A 773 71.31 -19.20 9.80
C LEU A 773 70.29 -19.73 10.78
N ALA A 774 70.53 -19.56 12.07
CA ALA A 774 69.54 -19.78 13.12
C ALA A 774 69.06 -18.43 13.66
N LEU A 775 67.82 -18.07 13.38
CA LEU A 775 67.24 -16.77 13.71
C LEU A 775 66.25 -16.89 14.87
N ASN A 776 66.31 -15.95 15.82
CA ASN A 776 65.28 -15.78 16.85
C ASN A 776 64.69 -14.37 16.74
N GLY A 777 63.51 -14.24 16.14
CA GLY A 777 62.86 -12.94 15.96
C GLY A 777 62.36 -12.29 17.26
N HIS A 778 62.07 -13.08 18.30
CA HIS A 778 61.59 -12.56 19.58
C HIS A 778 62.72 -11.91 20.39
N ARG A 779 63.84 -12.63 20.58
CA ARG A 779 65.01 -12.11 21.31
C ARG A 779 65.99 -11.34 20.42
N LYS A 780 65.71 -11.21 19.12
CA LYS A 780 66.50 -10.46 18.13
C LYS A 780 67.99 -10.84 18.10
N TYR A 781 68.30 -12.13 18.18
CA TYR A 781 69.65 -12.63 17.97
C TYR A 781 69.67 -13.65 16.84
N PHE A 782 70.85 -13.88 16.29
CA PHE A 782 71.09 -14.87 15.25
C PHE A 782 72.41 -15.59 15.48
N CYS A 783 72.48 -16.83 15.01
CA CYS A 783 73.71 -17.59 14.93
C CYS A 783 73.94 -17.97 13.47
N MET A 784 75.19 -17.93 13.02
CA MET A 784 75.57 -18.21 11.65
C MET A 784 76.57 -19.34 11.61
N TYR A 785 76.26 -20.35 10.80
CA TYR A 785 77.10 -21.52 10.60
C TYR A 785 77.55 -21.55 9.14
N HIS A 786 78.82 -21.23 8.93
CA HIS A 786 79.43 -21.26 7.61
C HIS A 786 80.13 -22.59 7.39
N ALA A 787 80.00 -23.18 6.21
CA ALA A 787 80.76 -24.37 5.87
C ALA A 787 82.25 -23.99 5.81
N LYS A 788 83.10 -24.65 6.61
CA LYS A 788 84.55 -24.47 6.49
C LYS A 788 85.00 -25.00 5.13
N HIS A 789 85.58 -24.13 4.30
CA HIS A 789 86.26 -24.56 3.07
C HIS A 789 87.46 -25.45 3.45
N PRO A 790 87.69 -26.61 2.81
CA PRO A 790 88.80 -27.52 3.15
C PRO A 790 90.19 -27.02 2.74
N GLU A 791 90.36 -25.75 2.36
CA GLU A 791 91.67 -25.16 2.10
C GLU A 791 92.26 -24.52 3.36
N CYS A 792 92.58 -25.33 4.36
CA CYS A 792 93.49 -24.97 5.46
C CYS A 792 94.12 -26.21 6.11
N SER A 793 94.53 -27.19 5.29
CA SER A 793 95.44 -28.28 5.68
C SER A 793 96.83 -28.11 5.04
N LYS A 794 97.35 -26.88 5.06
CA LYS A 794 98.80 -26.62 5.06
C LYS A 794 99.12 -25.49 6.03
N GLY A 795 99.89 -25.82 7.07
CA GLY A 795 100.65 -24.84 7.87
C GLY A 795 100.07 -24.49 9.25
N LYS A 796 100.80 -24.89 10.29
CA LYS A 796 100.61 -24.52 11.70
C LYS A 796 100.64 -22.99 11.89
N GLY A 797 99.76 -22.48 12.75
CA GLY A 797 99.76 -21.09 13.20
C GLY A 797 98.57 -20.76 14.11
N THR A 798 98.53 -21.39 15.30
CA THR A 798 97.94 -20.91 16.57
C THR A 798 96.82 -19.85 16.54
N LYS A 799 95.58 -20.24 16.86
CA LYS A 799 94.89 -20.02 18.16
C LYS A 799 93.42 -20.45 18.08
N VAL A 800 92.95 -20.99 19.19
CA VAL A 800 91.74 -21.80 19.49
C VAL A 800 91.26 -21.28 20.84
N TYR A 801 90.00 -21.10 21.21
CA TYR A 801 88.63 -20.99 20.66
C TYR A 801 87.86 -20.41 21.90
N GLN A 802 87.05 -19.35 21.84
CA GLN A 802 85.72 -19.21 21.23
C GLN A 802 84.66 -20.17 21.77
#